data_AF-A0A921LPB8-F1
#
_entry.id   AF-A0A921LPB8-F1
#
_cell.length_a   1.000
_cell.length_b   1.000
_cell.length_c   1.000
_cell.angle_alpha   90.00
_cell.angle_beta   90.00
_cell.angle_gamma   90.00
#
_symmetry.space_group_name_H-M   'P 1'
#
loop_
_entity.id
_entity.type
_entity.pdbx_description
1 polymer ?
#
loop_
_entity_poly.entity_id
_entity_poly.type
_entity_poly.pdbx_seq_one_letter_code
_entity_poly.pdbx_strand_id
1 'polypeptide(L)'
;MAEERKVYRNPERVARTMPGPAAPTPPPKTQRPQRGRKPRRKRSRRQRSRLVLALCLLCLLVVVGVCIVLTRCSSGPTGPEQANFGTTAAAWQKNELGYYFNSSGQAMPAAVLKGIDVSKFQGEVDWEKAKAAGIDFAIIRCGYGGEWDGQEANWAQDDDQWRRNADECTRLGIPFGVYLYSYATTVEEARSEADHVARLLGLVAPPQEGLEDYTASPYQLSYPVYYDLEDKSISGIFPEEMAAITQAFFDRLVELGYTGEQGIYASLNWVRARFSDPAFDPWRENLWIARFSDSLGYTGTYDMWQCTYSAPGTDYGVQSETVDVDFVMRPFAFTGITEGLGKAADPVLVNDTYQVELHLDAKDARATLTTNQASEEEGGQKVYWETSDKNVATVDKNGTVRARTDSGECTITATLADGTESISCLVRIGDITVPVFATGQLAGQRSNDEASLADVAALKGAAADSILLDAGGSLHGTLSASLTGGMDMLSSFSAAGYDLQAFGAADLAYGIERLRSDANMASGPSLAANLRDAEGSAIFYRSTSWNRNRITNGMNYVVERAGYKIGFFSLADTVSVTEKIGLVNEETPIANDLAQTASEQVAALQAEGVDAILCIATPGVDVSALQDTLAQLGVTAVIDGGATENQTGSVPVLAAGQGLNAVGRLNLVFTQGGNCRVELTDAVSAETLKANRDIWNRYGSGDTGDASSEAAADAANPEKDTAADSADPSTPTEGSQDAQQEGADAYFAAAEALAELDADDSSILNTPLFTYAQNPDADKTISYANYLATLYEEIAENDREHWPEGWAEAEVTGVAGGVTELEYGDITRQALIDSLPTTARLVLVSTTAEAAQALIDGGTVTRTYQASLTGYEPEGENVLLVGDTQTLTALGEGNYTILRDYGDLFWDVRMNINDNTNNFTENFVLPEAPSYGVGRNP
;
A
#
# COMPACT_ATOMS: atom_id res chain seq x y z
N MET A 1 26.59 -14.49 42.64
CA MET A 1 27.22 -15.43 43.59
C MET A 1 28.24 -16.28 42.83
N ALA A 2 28.99 -17.17 43.49
CA ALA A 2 30.15 -17.83 42.90
C ALA A 2 29.83 -18.86 41.81
N GLU A 3 30.82 -19.12 40.94
CA GLU A 3 30.94 -20.35 40.16
C GLU A 3 30.89 -21.59 41.08
N GLU A 4 30.40 -22.73 40.58
CA GLU A 4 31.06 -24.00 40.89
C GLU A 4 30.62 -25.17 39.98
N ARG A 5 31.58 -25.87 39.36
CA ARG A 5 31.67 -27.36 39.37
C ARG A 5 33.00 -27.91 38.79
N LYS A 6 34.01 -27.91 39.67
CA LYS A 6 34.69 -29.12 40.22
C LYS A 6 34.49 -30.47 39.47
N VAL A 7 35.44 -31.43 39.41
CA VAL A 7 36.85 -31.58 39.86
C VAL A 7 37.33 -32.98 39.39
N TYR A 8 38.64 -33.23 39.13
CA TYR A 8 39.40 -34.40 39.65
C TYR A 8 40.84 -34.60 39.09
N ARG A 9 41.88 -34.45 39.94
CA ARG A 9 42.80 -35.54 40.41
C ARG A 9 44.12 -35.05 41.04
N ASN A 10 44.43 -35.64 42.18
CA ASN A 10 45.74 -35.73 42.86
C ASN A 10 45.64 -36.99 43.76
N PRO A 11 46.68 -37.84 43.94
CA PRO A 11 47.72 -37.57 44.95
C PRO A 11 49.13 -38.11 44.60
N GLU A 12 50.14 -37.84 45.45
CA GLU A 12 51.40 -38.59 45.46
C GLU A 12 51.92 -38.87 46.89
N ARG A 13 52.68 -39.97 47.06
CA ARG A 13 53.40 -40.46 48.27
C ARG A 13 52.53 -41.10 49.36
N VAL A 14 53.02 -42.10 50.12
CA VAL A 14 54.39 -42.61 50.37
C VAL A 14 54.53 -44.10 49.92
N ALA A 15 55.43 -45.04 50.30
CA ALA A 15 56.43 -45.17 51.38
C ALA A 15 57.74 -45.91 50.96
N ARG A 16 57.93 -47.18 51.39
CA ARG A 16 59.16 -48.02 51.47
C ARG A 16 58.73 -49.51 51.67
N THR A 17 59.45 -50.62 51.42
CA THR A 17 60.78 -50.96 50.82
C THR A 17 60.96 -52.49 50.65
N MET A 18 61.74 -52.94 49.63
CA MET A 18 62.58 -54.17 49.57
C MET A 18 61.91 -55.59 49.55
N PRO A 19 62.61 -56.71 49.21
CA PRO A 19 64.00 -56.91 48.70
C PRO A 19 64.25 -57.92 47.51
N GLY A 20 65.15 -57.57 46.57
CA GLY A 20 66.09 -58.48 45.83
C GLY A 20 65.56 -59.58 44.87
N PRO A 21 66.44 -60.38 44.19
CA PRO A 21 67.91 -60.31 44.06
C PRO A 21 68.50 -60.34 42.60
N ALA A 22 69.83 -60.21 42.47
CA ALA A 22 70.78 -60.62 41.38
C ALA A 22 70.34 -60.62 39.88
N ALA A 23 70.91 -59.81 38.95
CA ALA A 23 72.30 -59.77 38.40
C ALA A 23 72.58 -60.82 37.28
N PRO A 24 73.23 -60.44 36.14
CA PRO A 24 74.70 -60.21 36.12
C PRO A 24 75.19 -58.90 35.44
N THR A 25 76.51 -58.74 35.33
CA THR A 25 77.33 -57.58 34.85
C THR A 25 78.81 -58.06 34.66
N PRO A 26 79.90 -57.25 34.47
CA PRO A 26 80.07 -55.83 34.13
C PRO A 26 80.51 -55.66 32.64
N PRO A 27 81.76 -55.36 32.16
CA PRO A 27 83.03 -54.74 32.65
C PRO A 27 83.27 -53.27 32.13
N PRO A 28 84.34 -52.51 32.53
CA PRO A 28 84.18 -51.05 32.76
C PRO A 28 85.41 -50.09 32.52
N LYS A 29 85.32 -48.86 33.11
CA LYS A 29 86.41 -47.91 33.53
C LYS A 29 87.05 -47.04 32.41
N THR A 30 87.66 -45.86 32.64
CA THR A 30 88.08 -45.06 33.85
C THR A 30 88.13 -43.54 33.46
N GLN A 31 88.41 -42.48 34.25
CA GLN A 31 88.77 -42.20 35.67
C GLN A 31 88.42 -40.71 36.02
N ARG A 32 88.71 -40.24 37.25
CA ARG A 32 89.06 -38.85 37.62
C ARG A 32 90.43 -38.87 38.34
N PRO A 33 91.25 -37.79 38.29
CA PRO A 33 91.57 -37.14 39.56
C PRO A 33 91.79 -35.60 39.58
N GLN A 34 91.78 -35.14 40.83
CA GLN A 34 91.90 -33.83 41.49
C GLN A 34 92.93 -32.75 41.03
N ARG A 35 92.55 -31.48 41.30
CA ARG A 35 93.31 -30.34 41.91
C ARG A 35 94.70 -29.93 41.35
N GLY A 36 94.83 -28.66 40.89
CA GLY A 36 96.13 -28.00 40.65
C GLY A 36 96.07 -26.46 40.50
N ARG A 37 97.02 -25.72 41.08
CA ARG A 37 97.01 -24.27 41.42
C ARG A 37 97.06 -23.21 40.28
N LYS A 38 96.45 -22.04 40.59
CA LYS A 38 96.69 -20.63 40.15
C LYS A 38 98.19 -20.27 39.92
N PRO A 39 98.60 -19.15 39.21
CA PRO A 39 97.95 -17.82 39.24
C PRO A 39 98.07 -16.77 38.06
N ARG A 40 97.01 -15.95 37.95
CA ARG A 40 96.94 -14.45 37.72
C ARG A 40 97.49 -13.71 36.46
N ARG A 41 96.57 -12.86 35.94
CA ARG A 41 96.72 -11.53 35.27
C ARG A 41 97.28 -11.52 33.83
N LYS A 42 96.96 -10.54 32.96
CA LYS A 42 96.20 -9.25 33.08
C LYS A 42 94.83 -9.25 32.33
N ARG A 43 94.13 -8.10 32.30
CA ARG A 43 92.75 -7.89 31.77
C ARG A 43 92.74 -7.39 30.30
N SER A 44 91.82 -7.89 29.46
CA SER A 44 91.35 -7.18 28.24
C SER A 44 90.04 -7.73 27.61
N ARG A 45 89.10 -8.29 28.38
CA ARG A 45 87.75 -8.70 27.87
C ARG A 45 86.63 -7.84 28.48
N ARG A 46 86.17 -6.81 27.75
CA ARG A 46 84.91 -6.09 28.05
C ARG A 46 84.15 -5.49 26.86
N GLN A 47 84.73 -5.41 25.65
CA GLN A 47 84.06 -4.88 24.45
C GLN A 47 83.26 -5.94 23.67
N ARG A 48 83.84 -7.10 23.31
CA ARG A 48 83.16 -8.10 22.45
C ARG A 48 81.83 -8.65 23.01
N SER A 49 81.67 -8.70 24.34
CA SER A 49 80.40 -9.09 24.96
C SER A 49 79.29 -8.03 24.81
N ARG A 50 79.64 -6.73 24.80
CA ARG A 50 78.67 -5.65 24.57
C ARG A 50 78.17 -5.63 23.13
N LEU A 51 79.02 -5.94 22.15
CA LEU A 51 78.61 -5.98 20.74
C LEU A 51 77.59 -7.09 20.48
N VAL A 52 77.82 -8.30 21.04
CA VAL A 52 76.86 -9.41 20.93
C VAL A 52 75.58 -9.10 21.68
N LEU A 53 75.64 -8.55 22.90
CA LEU A 53 74.43 -8.14 23.63
C LEU A 53 73.64 -7.10 22.83
N ALA A 54 74.30 -6.09 22.27
CA ALA A 54 73.66 -5.06 21.46
C ALA A 54 73.04 -5.62 20.17
N LEU A 55 73.70 -6.59 19.51
CA LEU A 55 73.12 -7.25 18.34
C LEU A 55 71.90 -8.09 18.71
N CYS A 56 71.95 -8.85 19.81
CA CYS A 56 70.78 -9.58 20.32
C CYS A 56 69.65 -8.65 20.75
N LEU A 57 69.96 -7.48 21.33
CA LEU A 57 68.96 -6.49 21.74
C LEU A 57 68.37 -5.74 20.53
N LEU A 58 69.16 -5.51 19.47
CA LEU A 58 68.68 -5.01 18.19
C LEU A 58 67.78 -6.04 17.50
N CYS A 59 68.18 -7.32 17.44
CA CYS A 59 67.33 -8.39 16.93
C CYS A 59 66.05 -8.55 17.78
N LEU A 60 66.12 -8.40 19.10
CA LEU A 60 64.94 -8.41 19.96
C LEU A 60 64.04 -7.20 19.69
N LEU A 61 64.59 -6.00 19.48
CA LEU A 61 63.83 -4.80 19.11
C LEU A 61 63.24 -4.87 17.70
N VAL A 62 63.91 -5.55 16.75
CA VAL A 62 63.37 -5.82 15.42
C VAL A 62 62.30 -6.90 15.48
N VAL A 63 62.47 -7.97 16.27
CA VAL A 63 61.41 -8.99 16.47
C VAL A 63 60.23 -8.41 17.24
N VAL A 64 60.44 -7.62 18.29
CA VAL A 64 59.36 -6.92 19.01
C VAL A 64 58.71 -5.86 18.12
N GLY A 65 59.48 -5.14 17.29
CA GLY A 65 58.94 -4.20 16.30
C GLY A 65 58.10 -4.90 15.23
N VAL A 66 58.59 -6.01 14.66
CA VAL A 66 57.86 -6.84 13.70
C VAL A 66 56.65 -7.51 14.36
N CYS A 67 56.73 -7.95 15.62
CA CYS A 67 55.56 -8.45 16.35
C CYS A 67 54.55 -7.33 16.62
N ILE A 68 54.97 -6.12 17.02
CA ILE A 68 54.05 -4.98 17.22
C ILE A 68 53.41 -4.55 15.89
N VAL A 69 54.16 -4.56 14.79
CA VAL A 69 53.63 -4.30 13.45
C VAL A 69 52.67 -5.41 13.03
N LEU A 70 53.04 -6.69 13.16
CA LEU A 70 52.14 -7.81 12.84
C LEU A 70 50.88 -7.81 13.70
N THR A 71 50.99 -7.52 15.01
CA THR A 71 49.81 -7.38 15.89
C THR A 71 48.94 -6.22 15.45
N ARG A 72 49.50 -5.03 15.19
CA ARG A 72 48.73 -3.87 14.71
C ARG A 72 48.11 -4.09 13.32
N CYS A 73 48.79 -4.81 12.44
CA CYS A 73 48.27 -5.26 11.15
C CYS A 73 47.32 -6.48 11.26
N SER A 74 47.06 -6.99 12.47
CA SER A 74 46.13 -8.09 12.75
C SER A 74 45.19 -7.78 13.94
N SER A 75 45.01 -6.50 14.28
CA SER A 75 44.19 -6.06 15.43
C SER A 75 43.44 -4.76 15.15
N GLY A 76 42.84 -4.65 13.97
CA GLY A 76 41.61 -3.84 13.84
C GLY A 76 40.46 -4.53 14.60
N PRO A 77 39.36 -3.83 14.90
CA PRO A 77 38.19 -4.46 15.49
C PRO A 77 37.63 -5.59 14.60
N THR A 78 37.11 -6.64 15.24
CA THR A 78 36.53 -7.81 14.56
C THR A 78 35.06 -7.64 14.18
N GLY A 79 34.44 -6.56 14.65
CA GLY A 79 33.07 -6.11 14.40
C GLY A 79 32.99 -4.60 14.71
N PRO A 80 31.83 -3.97 14.57
CA PRO A 80 31.63 -2.56 14.90
C PRO A 80 31.79 -2.26 16.40
N GLU A 81 32.01 -1.00 16.76
CA GLU A 81 31.96 -0.53 18.15
C GLU A 81 30.51 -0.34 18.64
N GLN A 82 30.33 -0.05 19.93
CA GLN A 82 29.01 0.25 20.48
C GLN A 82 28.70 1.75 20.34
N ALA A 83 27.58 2.07 19.66
CA ALA A 83 27.11 3.43 19.45
C ALA A 83 27.16 4.28 20.73
N ASN A 84 27.78 5.46 20.64
CA ASN A 84 27.97 6.38 21.76
C ASN A 84 27.68 7.83 21.35
N PHE A 85 26.42 8.23 21.51
CA PHE A 85 25.95 9.59 21.20
C PHE A 85 26.32 10.63 22.27
N GLY A 86 26.95 10.23 23.39
CA GLY A 86 27.35 11.15 24.47
C GLY A 86 26.20 11.61 25.34
N THR A 87 26.19 12.89 25.72
CA THR A 87 25.13 13.49 26.56
C THR A 87 24.09 14.18 25.67
N THR A 88 22.80 13.94 25.94
CA THR A 88 21.68 14.60 25.27
C THR A 88 21.75 16.13 25.35
N ALA A 89 21.57 16.79 24.20
CA ALA A 89 21.43 18.25 24.12
C ALA A 89 19.95 18.69 24.29
N ALA A 90 19.71 20.00 24.27
CA ALA A 90 18.34 20.53 24.10
C ALA A 90 17.81 20.23 22.69
N ALA A 91 16.49 20.29 22.52
CA ALA A 91 15.81 20.04 21.24
C ALA A 91 16.42 20.87 20.10
N TRP A 92 16.73 20.19 19.00
CA TRP A 92 17.33 20.73 17.77
C TRP A 92 18.71 21.38 17.96
N GLN A 93 19.43 21.04 19.05
CA GLN A 93 20.79 21.52 19.34
C GLN A 93 21.84 20.41 19.23
N LYS A 94 23.09 20.82 18.93
CA LYS A 94 24.26 19.95 18.79
C LYS A 94 24.94 19.75 20.14
N ASN A 95 25.39 18.53 20.46
CA ASN A 95 26.16 18.26 21.68
C ASN A 95 27.69 18.36 21.47
N GLU A 96 28.47 18.14 22.54
CA GLU A 96 29.94 18.19 22.51
C GLU A 96 30.61 17.16 21.58
N LEU A 97 29.91 16.11 21.15
CA LEU A 97 30.39 15.12 20.19
C LEU A 97 29.96 15.42 18.74
N GLY A 98 29.09 16.41 18.53
CA GLY A 98 28.62 16.81 17.20
C GLY A 98 27.25 16.24 16.79
N TYR A 99 26.58 15.45 17.62
CA TYR A 99 25.24 14.93 17.31
C TYR A 99 24.16 15.97 17.61
N TYR A 100 23.16 16.10 16.73
CA TYR A 100 21.91 16.81 17.03
C TYR A 100 20.90 15.89 17.73
N PHE A 101 19.94 16.48 18.43
CA PHE A 101 18.92 15.77 19.20
C PHE A 101 17.51 16.26 18.88
N ASN A 102 16.54 15.35 18.83
CA ASN A 102 15.11 15.68 18.64
C ASN A 102 14.45 16.22 19.92
N SER A 103 13.16 16.59 19.85
CA SER A 103 12.40 17.07 21.02
C SER A 103 12.27 16.03 22.15
N SER A 104 12.23 14.73 21.82
CA SER A 104 12.29 13.60 22.78
C SER A 104 13.69 13.32 23.34
N GLY A 105 14.73 14.05 22.93
CA GLY A 105 16.10 13.90 23.44
C GLY A 105 16.86 12.68 22.93
N GLN A 106 16.41 12.08 21.82
CA GLN A 106 17.12 11.03 21.08
C GLN A 106 18.12 11.66 20.10
N ALA A 107 19.24 10.98 19.85
CA ALA A 107 20.27 11.45 18.92
C ALA A 107 19.87 11.19 17.46
N MET A 108 20.27 12.09 16.57
CA MET A 108 20.01 12.01 15.12
C MET A 108 21.36 11.85 14.39
N PRO A 109 21.90 10.63 14.21
CA PRO A 109 23.24 10.42 13.63
C PRO A 109 23.36 10.95 12.20
N ALA A 110 22.34 10.72 11.37
CA ALA A 110 22.26 11.21 10.00
C ALA A 110 22.22 12.75 9.86
N ALA A 111 21.89 13.50 10.92
CA ALA A 111 21.75 14.95 10.85
C ALA A 111 23.14 15.63 10.91
N VAL A 112 23.60 16.19 9.78
CA VAL A 112 24.97 16.72 9.66
C VAL A 112 25.07 18.24 9.82
N LEU A 113 24.11 18.99 9.27
CA LEU A 113 24.04 20.46 9.29
C LEU A 113 22.63 20.92 9.69
N LYS A 114 22.50 22.07 10.34
CA LYS A 114 21.21 22.69 10.71
C LYS A 114 20.95 23.97 9.92
N GLY A 115 19.74 24.14 9.43
CA GLY A 115 19.29 25.32 8.68
C GLY A 115 17.99 25.91 9.23
N ILE A 116 17.53 26.94 8.53
CA ILE A 116 16.18 27.47 8.61
C ILE A 116 15.70 27.79 7.18
N ASP A 117 14.44 27.53 6.89
CA ASP A 117 13.77 28.13 5.74
C ASP A 117 13.10 29.45 6.12
N VAL A 118 13.07 30.39 5.16
CA VAL A 118 12.56 31.74 5.40
C VAL A 118 11.90 32.36 4.16
N SER A 119 10.87 33.15 4.43
CA SER A 119 10.13 33.98 3.47
C SER A 119 9.83 35.35 4.09
N LYS A 120 9.05 36.19 3.41
CA LYS A 120 8.50 37.43 4.01
C LYS A 120 7.73 37.24 5.32
N PHE A 121 7.18 36.06 5.58
CA PHE A 121 6.44 35.79 6.83
C PHE A 121 7.34 35.81 8.08
N GLN A 122 8.63 35.53 7.92
CA GLN A 122 9.63 35.53 8.99
C GLN A 122 10.16 36.95 9.33
N GLY A 123 9.75 37.97 8.56
CA GLY A 123 10.15 39.37 8.77
C GLY A 123 11.62 39.63 8.39
N GLU A 124 12.28 40.59 9.04
CA GLU A 124 13.66 40.95 8.72
C GLU A 124 14.69 40.16 9.57
N VAL A 125 15.36 39.18 8.95
CA VAL A 125 16.31 38.27 9.61
C VAL A 125 17.66 38.92 9.93
N ASP A 126 18.12 38.77 11.18
CA ASP A 126 19.48 39.05 11.63
C ASP A 126 20.37 37.82 11.35
N TRP A 127 20.94 37.78 10.14
CA TRP A 127 21.76 36.67 9.67
C TRP A 127 23.10 36.51 10.42
N GLU A 128 23.63 37.56 11.04
CA GLU A 128 24.83 37.47 11.88
C GLU A 128 24.50 36.76 13.21
N LYS A 129 23.31 37.01 13.76
CA LYS A 129 22.78 36.26 14.91
C LYS A 129 22.37 34.84 14.55
N ALA A 130 21.72 34.61 13.41
CA ALA A 130 21.38 33.25 12.94
C ALA A 130 22.63 32.37 12.87
N LYS A 131 23.69 32.86 12.22
CA LYS A 131 24.98 32.17 12.13
C LYS A 131 25.62 31.94 13.50
N ALA A 132 25.46 32.87 14.44
CA ALA A 132 25.93 32.70 15.82
C ALA A 132 25.09 31.71 16.65
N ALA A 133 23.84 31.44 16.26
CA ALA A 133 22.95 30.44 16.87
C ALA A 133 23.16 29.00 16.32
N GLY A 134 24.16 28.81 15.44
CA GLY A 134 24.44 27.51 14.83
C GLY A 134 23.50 27.16 13.67
N ILE A 135 23.16 28.17 12.85
CA ILE A 135 22.61 27.97 11.51
C ILE A 135 23.76 27.88 10.51
N ASP A 136 23.87 26.70 9.89
CA ASP A 136 24.89 26.33 8.92
C ASP A 136 24.50 26.74 7.48
N PHE A 137 23.20 26.74 7.15
CA PHE A 137 22.63 27.06 5.84
C PHE A 137 21.22 27.68 5.92
N ALA A 138 20.66 28.11 4.79
CA ALA A 138 19.25 28.54 4.69
C ALA A 138 18.58 28.13 3.37
N ILE A 139 17.26 27.94 3.37
CA ILE A 139 16.45 27.82 2.15
C ILE A 139 15.51 29.03 2.07
N ILE A 140 15.57 29.79 0.98
CA ILE A 140 14.91 31.11 0.90
C ILE A 140 13.80 31.07 -0.15
N ARG A 141 12.58 31.50 0.20
CA ARG A 141 11.55 31.67 -0.84
C ARG A 141 11.97 32.79 -1.78
N CYS A 142 12.09 32.47 -3.06
CA CYS A 142 12.36 33.47 -4.10
C CYS A 142 11.06 34.11 -4.60
N GLY A 143 9.99 33.32 -4.74
CA GLY A 143 8.66 33.78 -5.14
C GLY A 143 7.59 32.69 -5.03
N TYR A 144 6.44 32.93 -5.67
CA TYR A 144 5.33 31.98 -5.80
C TYR A 144 4.59 32.21 -7.12
N GLY A 145 4.21 31.17 -7.87
CA GLY A 145 3.57 31.33 -9.17
C GLY A 145 4.49 31.83 -10.31
N GLY A 146 3.90 32.02 -11.50
CA GLY A 146 4.61 32.25 -12.77
C GLY A 146 5.00 33.70 -13.09
N GLU A 147 5.94 33.86 -14.01
CA GLU A 147 6.54 35.15 -14.41
C GLU A 147 5.53 36.16 -14.98
N TRP A 148 5.80 37.46 -14.78
CA TRP A 148 4.91 38.52 -15.25
C TRP A 148 4.95 38.71 -16.77
N ASP A 149 3.82 38.45 -17.41
CA ASP A 149 3.60 38.64 -18.85
C ASP A 149 3.31 40.11 -19.25
N GLY A 150 3.15 41.00 -18.26
CA GLY A 150 2.81 42.42 -18.46
C GLY A 150 1.32 42.73 -18.59
N GLN A 151 0.42 41.74 -18.53
CA GLN A 151 -1.04 41.94 -18.61
C GLN A 151 -1.69 42.14 -17.24
N GLU A 152 -1.18 41.49 -16.19
CA GLU A 152 -1.75 41.60 -14.84
C GLU A 152 -1.39 42.90 -14.14
N ALA A 153 -2.42 43.68 -13.76
CA ALA A 153 -2.25 45.04 -13.25
C ALA A 153 -1.80 45.17 -11.78
N ASN A 154 -1.74 44.06 -11.02
CA ASN A 154 -1.25 44.02 -9.64
C ASN A 154 -0.41 42.76 -9.36
N TRP A 155 0.29 42.24 -10.38
CA TRP A 155 1.18 41.09 -10.21
C TRP A 155 2.29 41.45 -9.21
N ALA A 156 2.49 40.58 -8.22
CA ALA A 156 3.45 40.75 -7.13
C ALA A 156 3.74 39.36 -6.54
N GLN A 157 4.61 38.62 -7.23
CA GLN A 157 4.87 37.20 -6.98
C GLN A 157 6.33 36.90 -6.57
N ASP A 158 7.28 37.83 -6.80
CA ASP A 158 8.54 37.91 -6.05
C ASP A 158 8.24 37.90 -4.52
N ASP A 159 9.05 37.21 -3.71
CA ASP A 159 8.94 37.32 -2.25
C ASP A 159 9.56 38.63 -1.77
N ASP A 160 8.82 39.41 -0.97
CA ASP A 160 9.21 40.74 -0.49
C ASP A 160 10.57 40.77 0.27
N GLN A 161 11.08 39.63 0.74
CA GLN A 161 12.38 39.52 1.41
C GLN A 161 13.46 38.76 0.61
N TRP A 162 13.14 38.26 -0.60
CA TRP A 162 14.03 37.47 -1.45
C TRP A 162 15.42 38.12 -1.59
N ARG A 163 15.47 39.33 -2.17
CA ARG A 163 16.72 40.08 -2.40
C ARG A 163 17.53 40.21 -1.12
N ARG A 164 16.92 40.69 -0.03
CA ARG A 164 17.64 40.98 1.22
C ARG A 164 18.26 39.71 1.80
N ASN A 165 17.53 38.60 1.79
CA ASN A 165 18.02 37.34 2.36
C ASN A 165 19.12 36.73 1.49
N ALA A 166 18.99 36.77 0.16
CA ALA A 166 20.03 36.32 -0.76
C ALA A 166 21.31 37.20 -0.72
N ASP A 167 21.17 38.53 -0.71
CA ASP A 167 22.28 39.48 -0.57
C ASP A 167 23.03 39.28 0.76
N GLU A 168 22.31 39.14 1.89
CA GLU A 168 22.94 38.96 3.21
C GLU A 168 23.59 37.57 3.39
N CYS A 169 22.97 36.50 2.89
CA CYS A 169 23.60 35.17 2.89
C CYS A 169 24.87 35.16 2.04
N THR A 170 24.83 35.81 0.86
CA THR A 170 25.99 36.01 0.00
C THR A 170 27.07 36.84 0.70
N ARG A 171 26.72 37.96 1.34
CA ARG A 171 27.64 38.83 2.11
C ARG A 171 28.35 38.09 3.23
N LEU A 172 27.62 37.23 3.94
CA LEU A 172 28.11 36.52 5.13
C LEU A 172 28.74 35.16 4.83
N GLY A 173 28.67 34.68 3.58
CA GLY A 173 29.06 33.32 3.22
C GLY A 173 28.26 32.29 4.00
N ILE A 174 26.94 32.45 4.05
CA ILE A 174 25.99 31.42 4.51
C ILE A 174 25.54 30.67 3.24
N PRO A 175 25.87 29.37 3.10
CA PRO A 175 25.31 28.51 2.05
C PRO A 175 23.78 28.62 2.00
N PHE A 176 23.21 28.81 0.81
CA PHE A 176 21.75 28.84 0.66
C PHE A 176 21.24 28.19 -0.61
N GLY A 177 19.99 27.74 -0.56
CA GLY A 177 19.18 27.32 -1.71
C GLY A 177 17.93 28.19 -1.81
N VAL A 178 17.06 27.88 -2.76
CA VAL A 178 15.80 28.61 -2.95
C VAL A 178 14.63 27.66 -3.09
N TYR A 179 13.42 28.16 -2.80
CA TYR A 179 12.20 27.50 -3.23
C TYR A 179 11.24 28.46 -3.93
N LEU A 180 10.41 27.91 -4.81
CA LEU A 180 9.26 28.57 -5.43
C LEU A 180 8.00 27.79 -5.09
N TYR A 181 7.05 28.43 -4.43
CA TYR A 181 5.74 27.86 -4.09
C TYR A 181 4.87 27.79 -5.36
N SER A 182 4.56 26.57 -5.82
CA SER A 182 3.90 26.36 -7.10
C SER A 182 2.38 26.51 -7.03
N TYR A 183 1.80 27.02 -8.12
CA TYR A 183 0.37 26.90 -8.43
C TYR A 183 0.11 26.13 -9.73
N ALA A 184 1.14 25.64 -10.43
CA ALA A 184 1.04 25.13 -11.79
C ALA A 184 0.19 23.86 -11.91
N THR A 185 -0.88 23.96 -12.68
CA THR A 185 -1.75 22.84 -13.07
C THR A 185 -1.45 22.32 -14.48
N THR A 186 -0.53 22.97 -15.19
CA THR A 186 -0.17 22.70 -16.58
C THR A 186 1.34 22.85 -16.82
N VAL A 187 1.82 22.22 -17.90
CA VAL A 187 3.22 22.32 -18.37
C VAL A 187 3.59 23.76 -18.72
N GLU A 188 2.67 24.54 -19.28
CA GLU A 188 2.88 25.95 -19.62
C GLU A 188 3.03 26.83 -18.36
N GLU A 189 2.23 26.60 -17.32
CA GLU A 189 2.35 27.30 -16.04
C GLU A 189 3.69 26.98 -15.35
N ALA A 190 4.07 25.70 -15.30
CA ALA A 190 5.36 25.26 -14.74
C ALA A 190 6.57 25.88 -15.48
N ARG A 191 6.47 26.07 -16.80
CA ARG A 191 7.52 26.74 -17.57
C ARG A 191 7.57 28.25 -17.33
N SER A 192 6.44 28.88 -16.99
CA SER A 192 6.39 30.28 -16.52
C SER A 192 6.95 30.44 -15.09
N GLU A 193 6.70 29.47 -14.21
CA GLU A 193 7.31 29.36 -12.88
C GLU A 193 8.84 29.19 -12.96
N ALA A 194 9.33 28.43 -13.93
CA ALA A 194 10.76 28.31 -14.21
C ALA A 194 11.39 29.60 -14.80
N ASP A 195 10.68 30.30 -15.70
CA ASP A 195 11.10 31.62 -16.20
C ASP A 195 11.25 32.64 -15.04
N HIS A 196 10.32 32.61 -14.08
CA HIS A 196 10.33 33.46 -12.88
C HIS A 196 11.57 33.21 -12.02
N VAL A 197 11.84 31.96 -11.65
CA VAL A 197 13.06 31.60 -10.89
C VAL A 197 14.33 31.96 -11.64
N ALA A 198 14.37 31.78 -12.97
CA ALA A 198 15.52 32.15 -13.78
C ALA A 198 15.80 33.67 -13.79
N ARG A 199 14.77 34.53 -13.77
CA ARG A 199 14.95 35.98 -13.55
C ARG A 199 15.50 36.25 -12.15
N LEU A 200 14.90 35.66 -11.12
CA LEU A 200 15.26 35.92 -9.71
C LEU A 200 16.68 35.50 -9.35
N LEU A 201 17.20 34.44 -10.00
CA LEU A 201 18.59 34.01 -9.90
C LEU A 201 19.56 34.83 -10.78
N GLY A 202 19.06 35.66 -11.70
CA GLY A 202 19.86 36.47 -12.62
C GLY A 202 20.39 35.71 -13.84
N LEU A 203 19.78 34.59 -14.21
CA LEU A 203 20.14 33.82 -15.41
C LEU A 203 19.67 34.53 -16.69
N VAL A 204 18.49 35.17 -16.62
CA VAL A 204 17.90 35.96 -17.71
C VAL A 204 17.56 37.38 -17.26
N ALA A 205 17.58 38.32 -18.22
CA ALA A 205 17.12 39.68 -18.00
C ALA A 205 15.58 39.70 -17.88
N PRO A 206 15.00 40.63 -17.10
CA PRO A 206 13.55 40.69 -16.91
C PRO A 206 12.80 40.88 -18.23
N PRO A 207 11.66 40.17 -18.44
CA PRO A 207 10.88 40.27 -19.67
C PRO A 207 10.14 41.61 -19.82
N GLN A 208 9.90 42.33 -18.71
CA GLN A 208 9.10 43.57 -18.66
C GLN A 208 9.84 44.71 -17.94
N GLU A 209 9.56 45.95 -18.34
CA GLU A 209 10.04 47.14 -17.62
C GLU A 209 9.31 47.31 -16.28
N GLY A 210 10.06 47.30 -15.18
CA GLY A 210 9.54 47.46 -13.81
C GLY A 210 9.87 46.30 -12.87
N LEU A 211 10.17 45.11 -13.41
CA LEU A 211 10.76 44.01 -12.66
C LEU A 211 12.22 44.31 -12.31
N GLU A 212 12.74 43.70 -11.24
CA GLU A 212 14.15 43.85 -10.87
C GLU A 212 15.08 42.97 -11.74
N ASP A 213 16.22 43.56 -12.13
CA ASP A 213 17.27 42.89 -12.92
C ASP A 213 18.39 42.38 -12.00
N TYR A 214 18.57 41.06 -11.98
CA TYR A 214 19.60 40.37 -11.21
C TYR A 214 20.83 39.98 -12.06
N THR A 215 20.80 40.15 -13.39
CA THR A 215 21.86 39.68 -14.32
C THR A 215 23.21 40.35 -14.11
N ALA A 216 23.25 41.52 -13.46
CA ALA A 216 24.48 42.21 -13.10
C ALA A 216 25.27 41.51 -11.99
N SER A 217 24.63 40.64 -11.19
CA SER A 217 25.26 39.84 -10.14
C SER A 217 24.42 38.58 -9.86
N PRO A 218 24.42 37.57 -10.76
CA PRO A 218 23.62 36.35 -10.61
C PRO A 218 24.00 35.58 -9.33
N TYR A 219 23.01 35.03 -8.64
CA TYR A 219 23.25 34.31 -7.39
C TYR A 219 23.83 32.91 -7.65
N GLN A 220 24.72 32.47 -6.77
CA GLN A 220 25.28 31.12 -6.78
C GLN A 220 24.76 30.36 -5.56
N LEU A 221 23.86 29.40 -5.81
CA LEU A 221 23.29 28.57 -4.76
C LEU A 221 24.28 27.49 -4.32
N SER A 222 24.17 27.09 -3.06
CA SER A 222 24.91 25.96 -2.46
C SER A 222 24.01 24.74 -2.20
N TYR A 223 22.71 24.90 -2.39
CA TYR A 223 21.64 23.91 -2.28
C TYR A 223 20.73 24.02 -3.52
N PRO A 224 19.85 23.05 -3.78
CA PRO A 224 18.96 23.06 -4.93
C PRO A 224 18.11 24.32 -5.11
N VAL A 225 17.58 24.46 -6.33
CA VAL A 225 16.24 25.03 -6.51
C VAL A 225 15.25 23.94 -6.11
N TYR A 226 14.47 24.19 -5.07
CA TYR A 226 13.36 23.34 -4.66
C TYR A 226 12.05 23.80 -5.32
N TYR A 227 11.36 22.88 -5.98
CA TYR A 227 9.99 23.10 -6.43
C TYR A 227 9.05 22.67 -5.31
N ASP A 228 8.29 23.62 -4.75
CA ASP A 228 7.37 23.39 -3.62
C ASP A 228 6.00 23.05 -4.20
N LEU A 229 5.58 21.80 -3.96
CA LEU A 229 4.43 21.16 -4.56
C LEU A 229 3.30 20.89 -3.54
N GLU A 230 3.03 21.81 -2.61
CA GLU A 230 2.04 21.58 -1.55
C GLU A 230 0.68 22.33 -1.70
N ASP A 231 0.48 23.15 -2.74
CA ASP A 231 -0.74 23.98 -2.80
C ASP A 231 -2.04 23.20 -3.03
N LYS A 232 -3.15 23.77 -2.56
CA LYS A 232 -4.49 23.22 -2.78
C LYS A 232 -4.90 23.23 -4.26
N SER A 233 -4.42 24.14 -5.10
CA SER A 233 -4.72 24.14 -6.55
C SER A 233 -4.25 22.86 -7.21
N ILE A 234 -3.00 22.47 -6.94
CA ILE A 234 -2.35 21.29 -7.51
C ILE A 234 -2.79 19.97 -6.85
N SER A 235 -3.62 20.03 -5.80
CA SER A 235 -4.23 18.84 -5.18
C SER A 235 -5.14 18.04 -6.11
N GLY A 236 -5.50 18.58 -7.28
CA GLY A 236 -6.24 17.85 -8.31
C GLY A 236 -5.39 17.03 -9.29
N ILE A 237 -4.06 17.10 -9.23
CA ILE A 237 -3.17 16.55 -10.27
C ILE A 237 -2.76 15.09 -9.97
N PHE A 238 -2.71 14.24 -11.00
CA PHE A 238 -2.26 12.84 -10.88
C PHE A 238 -0.73 12.72 -10.73
N PRO A 239 -0.18 11.62 -10.19
CA PRO A 239 1.27 11.42 -10.05
C PRO A 239 2.03 11.61 -11.37
N GLU A 240 1.56 10.97 -12.45
CA GLU A 240 2.14 11.05 -13.80
C GLU A 240 2.16 12.50 -14.35
N GLU A 241 1.10 13.27 -14.09
CA GLU A 241 0.96 14.66 -14.56
C GLU A 241 1.79 15.62 -13.72
N MET A 242 1.83 15.41 -12.40
CA MET A 242 2.62 16.19 -11.46
C MET A 242 4.12 15.97 -11.73
N ALA A 243 4.53 14.75 -12.08
CA ALA A 243 5.89 14.46 -12.55
C ALA A 243 6.20 15.18 -13.88
N ALA A 244 5.28 15.18 -14.85
CA ALA A 244 5.48 15.90 -16.11
C ALA A 244 5.56 17.44 -15.94
N ILE A 245 4.77 18.00 -15.02
CA ILE A 245 4.80 19.42 -14.62
C ILE A 245 6.13 19.74 -13.92
N THR A 246 6.57 18.89 -13.00
CA THR A 246 7.88 18.98 -12.32
C THR A 246 9.04 18.93 -13.32
N GLN A 247 9.00 17.98 -14.27
CA GLN A 247 10.00 17.89 -15.32
C GLN A 247 10.00 19.16 -16.19
N ALA A 248 8.83 19.66 -16.59
CA ALA A 248 8.71 20.85 -17.41
C ALA A 248 9.31 22.11 -16.76
N PHE A 249 9.16 22.26 -15.44
CA PHE A 249 9.82 23.30 -14.65
C PHE A 249 11.35 23.16 -14.70
N PHE A 250 11.89 21.97 -14.40
CA PHE A 250 13.33 21.76 -14.33
C PHE A 250 14.05 21.76 -15.69
N ASP A 251 13.48 21.12 -16.70
CA ASP A 251 14.00 21.19 -18.09
C ASP A 251 14.05 22.64 -18.55
N ARG A 252 13.06 23.47 -18.19
CA ARG A 252 13.05 24.89 -18.51
C ARG A 252 14.12 25.68 -17.76
N LEU A 253 14.36 25.41 -16.48
CA LEU A 253 15.50 26.02 -15.77
C LEU A 253 16.84 25.69 -16.46
N VAL A 254 17.02 24.47 -16.93
CA VAL A 254 18.22 24.05 -17.67
C VAL A 254 18.31 24.71 -19.06
N GLU A 255 17.20 24.86 -19.80
CA GLU A 255 17.16 25.65 -21.05
C GLU A 255 17.67 27.09 -20.84
N LEU A 256 17.38 27.68 -19.69
CA LEU A 256 17.73 29.06 -19.32
C LEU A 256 19.13 29.18 -18.71
N GLY A 257 19.87 28.07 -18.58
CA GLY A 257 21.26 28.04 -18.13
C GLY A 257 21.47 27.76 -16.64
N TYR A 258 20.45 27.30 -15.91
CA TYR A 258 20.64 26.76 -14.56
C TYR A 258 21.51 25.50 -14.63
N THR A 259 22.45 25.38 -13.69
CA THR A 259 23.48 24.32 -13.65
C THR A 259 23.77 23.84 -12.22
N GLY A 260 22.89 24.17 -11.27
CA GLY A 260 22.91 23.62 -9.91
C GLY A 260 21.96 22.43 -9.76
N GLU A 261 21.83 21.96 -8.54
CA GLU A 261 20.99 20.82 -8.18
C GLU A 261 19.48 21.14 -8.24
N GLN A 262 18.68 20.11 -8.48
CA GLN A 262 17.22 20.19 -8.60
C GLN A 262 16.59 19.35 -7.50
N GLY A 263 15.66 19.92 -6.72
CA GLY A 263 15.02 19.23 -5.60
C GLY A 263 13.53 19.50 -5.51
N ILE A 264 12.81 18.72 -4.73
CA ILE A 264 11.37 18.90 -4.52
C ILE A 264 11.10 19.08 -3.03
N TYR A 265 10.29 20.07 -2.69
CA TYR A 265 9.75 20.23 -1.35
C TYR A 265 8.31 19.73 -1.27
N ALA A 266 8.03 18.91 -0.25
CA ALA A 266 6.69 18.45 0.07
C ALA A 266 6.61 17.86 1.49
N SER A 267 5.45 17.91 2.14
CA SER A 267 5.22 17.19 3.39
C SER A 267 5.16 15.69 3.14
N LEU A 268 5.50 14.89 4.16
CA LEU A 268 5.53 13.43 4.03
C LEU A 268 4.20 12.83 3.57
N ASN A 269 3.07 13.42 3.98
CA ASN A 269 1.74 12.98 3.53
C ASN A 269 1.57 13.15 2.01
N TRP A 270 2.15 14.20 1.45
CA TRP A 270 2.09 14.49 0.03
C TRP A 270 3.07 13.61 -0.78
N VAL A 271 4.30 13.43 -0.29
CA VAL A 271 5.27 12.47 -0.84
C VAL A 271 4.63 11.08 -1.00
N ARG A 272 3.98 10.60 0.06
CA ARG A 272 3.23 9.33 0.09
C ARG A 272 2.04 9.26 -0.87
N ALA A 273 1.33 10.37 -1.05
CA ALA A 273 0.08 10.40 -1.82
C ALA A 273 0.26 10.75 -3.30
N ARG A 274 1.42 11.32 -3.69
CA ARG A 274 1.66 11.90 -5.02
C ARG A 274 2.96 11.46 -5.68
N PHE A 275 4.04 11.19 -4.93
CA PHE A 275 5.35 10.87 -5.52
C PHE A 275 5.59 9.36 -5.64
N SER A 276 4.53 8.59 -5.88
CA SER A 276 4.57 7.15 -6.16
C SER A 276 4.97 6.83 -7.60
N ASP A 277 4.97 7.82 -8.50
CA ASP A 277 5.42 7.65 -9.89
C ASP A 277 6.96 7.58 -9.96
N PRO A 278 7.56 6.58 -10.64
CA PRO A 278 9.01 6.51 -10.85
C PRO A 278 9.60 7.71 -11.61
N ALA A 279 8.79 8.50 -12.33
CA ALA A 279 9.26 9.73 -12.96
C ALA A 279 9.73 10.80 -11.94
N PHE A 280 9.42 10.66 -10.64
CA PHE A 280 9.98 11.49 -9.57
C PHE A 280 11.38 11.05 -9.10
N ASP A 281 11.84 9.85 -9.46
CA ASP A 281 13.12 9.28 -8.99
C ASP A 281 14.34 10.19 -9.23
N PRO A 282 14.46 10.94 -10.35
CA PRO A 282 15.59 11.88 -10.57
C PRO A 282 15.78 12.95 -9.50
N TRP A 283 14.77 13.25 -8.68
CA TRP A 283 14.83 14.30 -7.65
C TRP A 283 14.79 13.76 -6.22
N ARG A 284 14.69 12.44 -6.00
CA ARG A 284 14.64 11.85 -4.65
C ARG A 284 15.94 12.02 -3.86
N GLU A 285 17.09 12.07 -4.52
CA GLU A 285 18.36 12.42 -3.85
C GLU A 285 18.35 13.84 -3.27
N ASN A 286 17.48 14.72 -3.78
CA ASN A 286 17.31 16.12 -3.39
C ASN A 286 15.90 16.39 -2.82
N LEU A 287 15.26 15.41 -2.17
CA LEU A 287 13.95 15.61 -1.54
C LEU A 287 14.09 16.36 -0.21
N TRP A 288 13.36 17.46 -0.03
CA TRP A 288 13.22 18.20 1.23
C TRP A 288 11.83 17.94 1.80
N ILE A 289 11.76 17.16 2.88
CA ILE A 289 10.49 16.65 3.41
C ILE A 289 10.07 17.40 4.67
N ALA A 290 8.83 17.92 4.69
CA ALA A 290 8.24 18.45 5.92
C ALA A 290 7.56 17.35 6.75
N ARG A 291 7.98 17.22 8.01
CA ARG A 291 7.24 16.47 9.04
C ARG A 291 7.55 16.96 10.44
N PHE A 292 6.55 17.54 11.10
CA PHE A 292 6.65 18.07 12.44
C PHE A 292 6.50 16.97 13.50
N SER A 293 7.61 16.29 13.82
CA SER A 293 7.63 15.13 14.72
C SER A 293 9.02 14.87 15.29
N ASP A 294 9.14 13.94 16.24
CA ASP A 294 10.43 13.50 16.78
C ASP A 294 11.27 12.69 15.79
N SER A 295 10.64 12.13 14.74
CA SER A 295 11.32 11.44 13.65
C SER A 295 10.60 11.68 12.34
N LEU A 296 11.35 11.85 11.25
CA LEU A 296 10.77 11.93 9.90
C LEU A 296 9.94 10.69 9.56
N GLY A 297 10.35 9.48 9.97
CA GLY A 297 9.58 8.26 9.72
C GLY A 297 9.25 8.04 8.23
N TYR A 298 10.20 8.41 7.37
CA TYR A 298 10.34 8.08 5.96
C TYR A 298 11.67 7.33 5.83
N THR A 299 11.71 6.32 4.98
CA THR A 299 12.80 5.35 4.89
C THR A 299 13.30 5.15 3.45
N GLY A 300 12.94 6.10 2.57
CA GLY A 300 13.45 6.23 1.21
C GLY A 300 14.61 7.23 1.17
N THR A 301 14.96 7.69 -0.04
CA THR A 301 16.02 8.68 -0.25
C THR A 301 15.48 10.11 -0.10
N TYR A 302 16.23 10.98 0.58
CA TYR A 302 15.93 12.39 0.81
C TYR A 302 17.22 13.15 1.19
N ASP A 303 17.28 14.45 0.92
CA ASP A 303 18.39 15.34 1.29
C ASP A 303 18.17 16.00 2.66
N MET A 304 16.94 16.42 2.94
CA MET A 304 16.65 17.40 3.98
C MET A 304 15.32 17.12 4.69
N TRP A 305 15.26 17.44 5.98
CA TRP A 305 14.06 17.29 6.80
C TRP A 305 13.75 18.59 7.55
N GLN A 306 12.60 19.21 7.24
CA GLN A 306 12.00 20.28 8.04
C GLN A 306 11.27 19.63 9.23
N CYS A 307 11.87 19.75 10.42
CA CYS A 307 11.47 18.97 11.60
C CYS A 307 10.49 19.70 12.54
N THR A 308 10.39 21.03 12.43
CA THR A 308 9.47 21.86 13.21
C THR A 308 9.24 23.21 12.54
N TYR A 309 8.01 23.74 12.64
CA TYR A 309 7.61 25.11 12.28
C TYR A 309 7.50 26.04 13.51
N SER A 310 7.88 25.53 14.70
CA SER A 310 7.55 26.13 15.99
C SER A 310 8.77 26.44 16.86
N ALA A 311 9.97 26.46 16.28
CA ALA A 311 11.17 26.86 17.00
C ALA A 311 11.16 28.39 17.25
N PRO A 312 11.54 28.90 18.44
CA PRO A 312 11.40 30.34 18.73
C PRO A 312 12.24 31.22 17.78
N GLY A 313 11.59 32.04 16.95
CA GLY A 313 12.27 32.85 15.93
C GLY A 313 13.30 33.80 16.55
N THR A 314 13.01 34.30 17.75
CA THR A 314 13.91 35.15 18.53
C THR A 314 15.24 34.51 18.90
N ASP A 315 15.35 33.18 18.95
CA ASP A 315 16.60 32.49 19.28
C ASP A 315 17.53 32.43 18.05
N TYR A 316 16.93 32.34 16.86
CA TYR A 316 17.62 32.26 15.56
C TYR A 316 17.80 33.62 14.85
N GLY A 317 17.40 34.73 15.48
CA GLY A 317 17.54 36.07 14.89
C GLY A 317 16.42 36.49 13.94
N VAL A 318 15.30 35.77 13.97
CA VAL A 318 14.09 36.01 13.17
C VAL A 318 13.09 36.87 13.95
N GLN A 319 12.20 37.58 13.24
CA GLN A 319 11.25 38.54 13.84
C GLN A 319 9.86 37.96 14.15
N SER A 320 9.44 36.93 13.43
CA SER A 320 8.24 36.14 13.76
C SER A 320 8.40 35.40 15.11
N GLU A 321 7.28 35.02 15.72
CA GLU A 321 7.30 34.25 16.98
C GLU A 321 7.97 32.88 16.79
N THR A 322 7.79 32.27 15.62
CA THR A 322 8.41 30.99 15.24
C THR A 322 9.27 31.13 13.97
N VAL A 323 10.19 30.20 13.80
CA VAL A 323 10.89 29.88 12.55
C VAL A 323 10.89 28.37 12.37
N ASP A 324 10.96 27.97 11.13
CA ASP A 324 11.00 26.58 10.69
C ASP A 324 12.48 26.12 10.70
N VAL A 325 12.73 24.85 11.04
CA VAL A 325 14.10 24.34 11.27
C VAL A 325 14.35 23.07 10.48
N ASP A 326 15.44 23.10 9.72
CA ASP A 326 15.86 22.05 8.81
C ASP A 326 17.11 21.34 9.28
N PHE A 327 17.20 20.06 8.91
CA PHE A 327 18.46 19.31 8.95
C PHE A 327 18.81 18.78 7.57
N VAL A 328 20.07 18.97 7.16
CA VAL A 328 20.66 18.15 6.09
C VAL A 328 20.89 16.75 6.66
N MET A 329 20.35 15.77 5.96
CA MET A 329 20.28 14.38 6.40
C MET A 329 21.13 13.53 5.47
N ARG A 330 22.10 12.82 6.05
CA ARG A 330 23.01 11.91 5.34
C ARG A 330 22.96 10.53 6.01
N PRO A 331 21.80 9.83 5.95
CA PRO A 331 21.69 8.50 6.48
C PRO A 331 22.66 7.56 5.77
N PHE A 332 23.18 6.56 6.49
CA PHE A 332 23.93 5.48 5.85
C PHE A 332 22.99 4.69 4.93
N ALA A 333 23.38 4.52 3.66
CA ALA A 333 22.52 3.94 2.62
C ALA A 333 23.30 3.12 1.60
N PHE A 334 22.61 2.17 0.95
CA PHE A 334 23.14 1.50 -0.24
C PHE A 334 23.03 2.43 -1.45
N THR A 335 24.01 2.36 -2.35
CA THR A 335 24.10 3.17 -3.59
C THR A 335 23.98 2.32 -4.86
N GLY A 336 23.55 1.06 -4.72
CA GLY A 336 23.33 0.14 -5.84
C GLY A 336 24.23 -1.10 -5.83
N ILE A 337 24.12 -1.89 -6.90
CA ILE A 337 24.67 -3.24 -7.05
C ILE A 337 25.65 -3.29 -8.25
N THR A 338 26.80 -3.94 -8.09
CA THR A 338 27.86 -4.02 -9.13
C THR A 338 28.45 -5.44 -9.31
N GLU A 339 29.14 -5.70 -10.43
CA GLU A 339 29.73 -7.03 -10.79
C GLU A 339 28.78 -8.25 -10.74
N GLY A 340 27.53 -8.10 -11.20
CA GLY A 340 26.51 -9.18 -11.23
C GLY A 340 26.43 -9.99 -12.54
N LEU A 341 26.06 -11.27 -12.40
CA LEU A 341 25.30 -12.04 -13.40
C LEU A 341 23.98 -12.42 -12.73
N GLY A 342 22.87 -11.90 -13.26
CA GLY A 342 21.50 -12.04 -12.75
C GLY A 342 20.69 -10.74 -12.87
N LYS A 343 19.37 -10.81 -12.68
CA LYS A 343 18.51 -9.60 -12.56
C LYS A 343 18.67 -9.05 -11.15
N ALA A 344 19.53 -8.03 -10.98
CA ALA A 344 19.40 -7.17 -9.81
C ALA A 344 18.03 -6.47 -9.90
N ALA A 345 17.25 -6.50 -8.82
CA ALA A 345 16.10 -5.61 -8.70
C ALA A 345 16.63 -4.21 -8.37
N ASP A 346 16.04 -3.18 -8.98
CA ASP A 346 16.18 -1.84 -8.46
C ASP A 346 15.43 -1.76 -7.11
N PRO A 347 15.89 -0.95 -6.13
CA PRO A 347 15.26 -0.91 -4.80
C PRO A 347 13.78 -0.53 -4.90
N VAL A 348 12.88 -1.40 -4.42
CA VAL A 348 11.43 -1.15 -4.46
C VAL A 348 11.02 -0.33 -3.24
N LEU A 349 10.25 0.73 -3.46
CA LEU A 349 9.74 1.60 -2.38
C LEU A 349 8.47 0.99 -1.76
N VAL A 350 8.62 0.13 -0.75
CA VAL A 350 7.52 -0.52 -0.03
C VAL A 350 7.34 0.13 1.34
N ASN A 351 6.16 0.65 1.65
CA ASN A 351 5.85 1.34 2.92
C ASN A 351 6.93 2.38 3.30
N ASP A 352 7.13 3.34 2.40
CA ASP A 352 8.17 4.38 2.44
C ASP A 352 9.62 3.88 2.46
N THR A 353 9.87 2.57 2.47
CA THR A 353 11.19 1.98 2.65
C THR A 353 11.72 1.51 1.32
N TYR A 354 12.93 1.95 0.92
CA TYR A 354 13.65 1.28 -0.15
C TYR A 354 14.15 -0.07 0.36
N GLN A 355 13.40 -1.13 0.09
CA GLN A 355 13.85 -2.50 0.34
C GLN A 355 14.87 -2.86 -0.74
N VAL A 356 16.14 -2.83 -0.34
CA VAL A 356 17.25 -3.18 -1.23
C VAL A 356 17.34 -4.70 -1.31
N GLU A 357 16.78 -5.24 -2.38
CA GLU A 357 16.69 -6.68 -2.63
C GLU A 357 17.67 -7.11 -3.72
N LEU A 358 18.47 -8.14 -3.41
CA LEU A 358 19.46 -8.71 -4.32
C LEU A 358 19.08 -10.14 -4.69
N HIS A 359 18.63 -10.33 -5.92
CA HIS A 359 18.48 -11.66 -6.50
C HIS A 359 19.81 -12.15 -7.08
N LEU A 360 20.11 -13.42 -6.82
CA LEU A 360 21.23 -14.14 -7.43
C LEU A 360 20.70 -15.43 -8.08
N ASP A 361 20.93 -15.60 -9.38
CA ASP A 361 20.33 -16.69 -10.17
C ASP A 361 20.46 -18.06 -9.50
N ALA A 362 21.67 -18.45 -9.09
CA ALA A 362 21.96 -19.77 -8.52
C ALA A 362 23.23 -19.75 -7.67
N LYS A 363 23.67 -20.94 -7.24
CA LYS A 363 24.94 -21.12 -6.52
C LYS A 363 26.11 -20.54 -7.30
N ASP A 364 27.13 -20.09 -6.54
CA ASP A 364 28.36 -19.50 -7.07
C ASP A 364 28.21 -18.15 -7.81
N ALA A 365 26.97 -17.70 -8.09
CA ALA A 365 26.65 -16.33 -8.51
C ALA A 365 27.01 -15.32 -7.42
N ARG A 366 27.23 -14.07 -7.83
CA ARG A 366 27.70 -12.98 -6.97
C ARG A 366 27.25 -11.62 -7.49
N ALA A 367 27.19 -10.65 -6.59
CA ALA A 367 27.15 -9.23 -6.89
C ALA A 367 27.77 -8.46 -5.71
N THR A 368 28.03 -7.16 -5.87
CA THR A 368 28.65 -6.32 -4.84
C THR A 368 27.74 -5.16 -4.48
N LEU A 369 27.26 -5.15 -3.23
CA LEU A 369 26.50 -4.06 -2.65
C LEU A 369 27.45 -2.88 -2.42
N THR A 370 27.07 -1.70 -2.88
CA THR A 370 27.81 -0.44 -2.67
C THR A 370 27.04 0.46 -1.70
N THR A 371 27.74 1.38 -1.04
CA THR A 371 27.15 2.29 -0.04
C THR A 371 27.65 3.72 -0.22
N ASN A 372 26.93 4.69 0.32
CA ASN A 372 27.33 6.11 0.30
C ASN A 372 28.53 6.46 1.22
N GLN A 373 29.03 5.49 2.00
CA GLN A 373 30.23 5.65 2.82
C GLN A 373 31.52 5.65 1.97
N ALA A 374 32.18 6.81 1.88
CA ALA A 374 33.50 6.98 1.27
C ALA A 374 34.56 6.01 1.85
N SER A 375 35.59 5.67 1.08
CA SER A 375 36.56 4.64 1.46
C SER A 375 37.51 5.04 2.60
N GLU A 376 38.12 4.05 3.26
CA GLU A 376 39.17 4.27 4.28
C GLU A 376 40.39 5.06 3.73
N GLU A 377 40.64 5.04 2.41
CA GLU A 377 41.73 5.82 1.78
C GLU A 377 41.33 7.28 1.52
N GLU A 378 40.03 7.57 1.37
CA GLU A 378 39.46 8.91 1.21
C GLU A 378 39.14 9.58 2.56
N GLY A 379 39.34 8.86 3.67
CA GLY A 379 39.09 9.34 5.04
C GLY A 379 37.70 9.03 5.58
N GLY A 380 36.91 8.24 4.86
CA GLY A 380 35.65 7.68 5.37
C GLY A 380 35.89 6.54 6.36
N GLN A 381 34.83 6.12 7.05
CA GLN A 381 34.91 5.04 8.03
C GLN A 381 34.71 3.66 7.41
N LYS A 382 35.31 2.66 8.04
CA LYS A 382 35.20 1.26 7.62
C LYS A 382 33.76 0.75 7.81
N VAL A 383 33.22 0.05 6.81
CA VAL A 383 31.97 -0.69 6.92
C VAL A 383 32.26 -2.14 7.37
N TYR A 384 31.48 -2.64 8.32
CA TYR A 384 31.43 -4.06 8.69
C TYR A 384 30.28 -4.74 7.96
N TRP A 385 30.52 -5.94 7.45
CA TRP A 385 29.58 -6.68 6.59
C TRP A 385 29.33 -8.06 7.19
N GLU A 386 28.07 -8.37 7.49
CA GLU A 386 27.63 -9.62 8.10
C GLU A 386 26.49 -10.28 7.32
N THR A 387 26.20 -11.55 7.61
CA THR A 387 25.15 -12.34 6.94
C THR A 387 24.40 -13.20 7.96
N SER A 388 23.06 -13.26 7.86
CA SER A 388 22.25 -14.08 8.76
C SER A 388 22.48 -15.59 8.56
N ASP A 389 22.58 -16.06 7.31
CA ASP A 389 23.06 -17.43 7.03
C ASP A 389 24.13 -17.54 5.92
N LYS A 390 25.36 -17.80 6.39
CA LYS A 390 26.55 -18.15 5.61
C LYS A 390 26.40 -19.39 4.70
N ASN A 391 25.39 -20.24 4.93
CA ASN A 391 25.10 -21.40 4.09
C ASN A 391 24.27 -21.02 2.85
N VAL A 392 23.53 -19.91 2.90
CA VAL A 392 22.75 -19.36 1.79
C VAL A 392 23.63 -18.45 0.93
N ALA A 393 24.20 -17.40 1.51
CA ALA A 393 25.16 -16.51 0.85
C ALA A 393 26.32 -16.14 1.78
N THR A 394 27.37 -15.53 1.25
CA THR A 394 28.37 -14.83 2.09
C THR A 394 28.69 -13.47 1.52
N VAL A 395 28.77 -12.45 2.36
CA VAL A 395 29.39 -11.17 2.01
C VAL A 395 30.87 -11.16 2.38
N ASP A 396 31.68 -10.37 1.67
CA ASP A 396 33.07 -10.10 1.99
C ASP A 396 33.28 -8.65 2.48
N LYS A 397 34.51 -8.30 2.87
CA LYS A 397 34.81 -6.96 3.44
C LYS A 397 34.60 -5.76 2.48
N ASN A 398 34.25 -5.99 1.22
CA ASN A 398 34.00 -4.97 0.21
C ASN A 398 32.51 -4.93 -0.22
N GLY A 399 31.62 -5.66 0.47
CA GLY A 399 30.21 -5.79 0.07
C GLY A 399 29.94 -6.84 -1.00
N THR A 400 30.94 -7.64 -1.42
CA THR A 400 30.72 -8.69 -2.44
C THR A 400 29.97 -9.88 -1.84
N VAL A 401 28.67 -9.94 -2.11
CA VAL A 401 27.76 -11.04 -1.78
C VAL A 401 27.94 -12.18 -2.78
N ARG A 402 27.93 -13.42 -2.30
CA ARG A 402 28.11 -14.61 -3.13
C ARG A 402 27.30 -15.81 -2.65
N ALA A 403 26.44 -16.34 -3.53
CA ALA A 403 25.60 -17.50 -3.29
C ALA A 403 26.40 -18.76 -2.91
N ARG A 404 25.79 -19.63 -2.11
CA ARG A 404 26.32 -20.93 -1.63
C ARG A 404 25.37 -22.10 -1.82
N THR A 405 24.07 -21.81 -1.85
CA THR A 405 22.97 -22.70 -2.24
C THR A 405 22.48 -22.37 -3.65
N ASP A 406 21.67 -23.24 -4.24
CA ASP A 406 20.97 -23.01 -5.52
C ASP A 406 19.56 -22.41 -5.30
N SER A 407 19.04 -22.46 -4.07
CA SER A 407 17.88 -21.66 -3.63
C SER A 407 17.90 -21.37 -2.13
N GLY A 408 17.34 -20.23 -1.72
CA GLY A 408 17.21 -19.82 -0.31
C GLY A 408 17.36 -18.30 -0.11
N GLU A 409 17.01 -17.84 1.10
CA GLU A 409 16.98 -16.41 1.46
C GLU A 409 17.86 -16.12 2.67
N CYS A 410 18.50 -14.95 2.72
CA CYS A 410 19.22 -14.46 3.89
C CYS A 410 19.38 -12.94 3.86
N THR A 411 19.68 -12.33 5.00
CA THR A 411 19.93 -10.89 5.12
C THR A 411 21.43 -10.63 5.11
N ILE A 412 21.85 -9.59 4.37
CA ILE A 412 23.20 -9.02 4.45
C ILE A 412 23.11 -7.66 5.14
N THR A 413 23.81 -7.50 6.25
CA THR A 413 23.81 -6.25 7.03
C THR A 413 25.16 -5.55 6.88
N ALA A 414 25.11 -4.25 6.62
CA ALA A 414 26.24 -3.34 6.66
C ALA A 414 26.11 -2.43 7.88
N THR A 415 27.20 -2.26 8.64
CA THR A 415 27.24 -1.44 9.86
C THR A 415 28.45 -0.51 9.87
N LEU A 416 28.26 0.74 10.28
CA LEU A 416 29.34 1.71 10.46
C LEU A 416 30.33 1.29 11.57
N ALA A 417 31.59 1.72 11.50
CA ALA A 417 32.62 1.29 12.45
C ALA A 417 32.36 1.74 13.89
N ASP A 418 31.73 2.89 14.07
CA ASP A 418 31.26 3.42 15.36
C ASP A 418 29.95 2.78 15.85
N GLY A 419 29.30 1.96 15.01
CA GLY A 419 28.02 1.30 15.29
C GLY A 419 26.81 2.23 15.30
N THR A 420 26.91 3.49 14.85
CA THR A 420 25.82 4.47 14.98
C THR A 420 24.64 4.19 14.06
N GLU A 421 24.89 3.63 12.87
CA GLU A 421 23.87 3.28 11.87
C GLU A 421 24.16 1.89 11.26
N SER A 422 23.12 1.25 10.74
CA SER A 422 23.20 -0.03 10.03
C SER A 422 22.07 -0.13 9.02
N ILE A 423 22.34 -0.81 7.90
CA ILE A 423 21.41 -1.05 6.80
C ILE A 423 21.45 -2.53 6.42
N SER A 424 20.33 -3.05 5.93
CA SER A 424 20.17 -4.46 5.58
C SER A 424 19.62 -4.62 4.17
N CYS A 425 20.13 -5.61 3.45
CA CYS A 425 19.69 -6.03 2.13
C CYS A 425 19.16 -7.47 2.23
N LEU A 426 17.97 -7.72 1.68
CA LEU A 426 17.44 -9.07 1.52
C LEU A 426 18.09 -9.72 0.30
N VAL A 427 18.66 -10.91 0.46
CA VAL A 427 19.30 -11.67 -0.61
C VAL A 427 18.54 -12.95 -0.84
N ARG A 428 17.88 -13.05 -2.00
CA ARG A 428 17.20 -14.27 -2.45
C ARG A 428 18.00 -14.96 -3.55
N ILE A 429 17.93 -16.28 -3.57
CA ILE A 429 18.65 -17.13 -4.52
C ILE A 429 17.66 -18.10 -5.15
N GLY A 430 17.76 -18.29 -6.47
CA GLY A 430 16.95 -19.24 -7.22
C GLY A 430 15.71 -18.63 -7.86
N ASP A 431 14.70 -19.47 -8.09
CA ASP A 431 13.39 -19.04 -8.57
C ASP A 431 12.64 -18.27 -7.47
N ILE A 432 12.03 -17.13 -7.81
CA ILE A 432 11.26 -16.29 -6.89
C ILE A 432 9.76 -16.53 -7.10
N THR A 433 8.99 -16.65 -6.03
CA THR A 433 7.55 -16.97 -6.09
C THR A 433 6.72 -15.84 -5.51
N VAL A 434 5.81 -15.27 -6.32
CA VAL A 434 4.76 -14.34 -5.88
C VAL A 434 3.42 -15.09 -5.85
N PRO A 435 2.83 -15.34 -4.66
CA PRO A 435 1.48 -15.90 -4.55
C PRO A 435 0.44 -14.87 -5.03
N VAL A 436 -0.58 -15.33 -5.77
CA VAL A 436 -1.74 -14.51 -6.13
C VAL A 436 -3.00 -15.22 -5.64
N PHE A 437 -3.71 -14.55 -4.73
CA PHE A 437 -5.00 -14.93 -4.18
C PHE A 437 -6.12 -14.15 -4.86
N ALA A 438 -7.23 -14.82 -5.18
CA ALA A 438 -8.37 -14.22 -5.85
C ALA A 438 -9.69 -14.64 -5.21
N THR A 439 -10.56 -13.67 -4.93
CA THR A 439 -12.00 -13.87 -4.74
C THR A 439 -12.77 -13.43 -5.98
N GLY A 440 -14.05 -13.77 -6.04
CA GLY A 440 -14.97 -13.38 -7.10
C GLY A 440 -16.35 -13.97 -6.83
N GLN A 441 -17.40 -13.33 -7.35
CA GLN A 441 -18.80 -13.64 -6.99
C GLN A 441 -19.04 -13.66 -5.47
N LEU A 442 -18.49 -12.68 -4.74
CA LEU A 442 -18.79 -12.51 -3.32
C LEU A 442 -20.25 -12.09 -3.09
N ALA A 443 -20.91 -11.52 -4.10
CA ALA A 443 -22.32 -11.15 -4.07
C ALA A 443 -22.76 -10.35 -2.82
N GLY A 444 -21.95 -9.40 -2.36
CA GLY A 444 -22.18 -8.62 -1.14
C GLY A 444 -21.85 -9.33 0.18
N GLN A 445 -21.25 -10.53 0.17
CA GLN A 445 -20.94 -11.29 1.38
C GLN A 445 -19.57 -10.92 1.97
N ARG A 446 -19.58 -10.44 3.21
CA ARG A 446 -18.39 -10.14 4.02
C ARG A 446 -17.97 -11.31 4.92
N SER A 447 -18.89 -12.25 5.18
CA SER A 447 -18.68 -13.51 5.92
C SER A 447 -19.74 -14.57 5.59
N ASN A 448 -19.43 -15.84 5.83
CA ASN A 448 -20.37 -16.96 5.91
C ASN A 448 -20.15 -17.76 7.23
N ASP A 449 -20.77 -18.94 7.38
CA ASP A 449 -20.65 -19.80 8.59
C ASP A 449 -19.23 -20.30 8.90
N GLU A 450 -18.27 -20.06 8.02
CA GLU A 450 -16.94 -20.67 8.05
C GLU A 450 -15.82 -19.63 7.92
N ALA A 451 -15.87 -18.80 6.89
CA ALA A 451 -14.86 -17.81 6.51
C ALA A 451 -15.43 -16.39 6.33
N SER A 452 -14.53 -15.42 6.41
CA SER A 452 -14.79 -13.97 6.33
C SER A 452 -13.64 -13.26 5.62
N LEU A 453 -13.86 -12.01 5.21
CA LEU A 453 -12.79 -11.20 4.61
C LEU A 453 -11.59 -10.97 5.56
N ALA A 454 -11.74 -11.09 6.87
CA ALA A 454 -10.63 -11.10 7.82
C ALA A 454 -9.75 -12.37 7.68
N ASP A 455 -10.34 -13.53 7.40
CA ASP A 455 -9.57 -14.77 7.14
C ASP A 455 -8.83 -14.69 5.80
N VAL A 456 -9.37 -13.94 4.82
CA VAL A 456 -8.69 -13.65 3.54
C VAL A 456 -7.54 -12.67 3.73
N ALA A 457 -7.72 -11.61 4.55
CA ALA A 457 -6.67 -10.69 4.94
C ALA A 457 -5.51 -11.41 5.65
N ALA A 458 -5.83 -12.36 6.51
CA ALA A 458 -4.88 -13.20 7.22
C ALA A 458 -4.17 -14.21 6.32
N LEU A 459 -4.85 -14.77 5.32
CA LEU A 459 -4.24 -15.61 4.27
C LEU A 459 -3.20 -14.83 3.46
N LYS A 460 -3.47 -13.55 3.14
CA LYS A 460 -2.50 -12.63 2.54
C LYS A 460 -1.35 -12.33 3.52
N GLY A 461 -1.66 -11.95 4.76
CA GLY A 461 -0.67 -11.60 5.79
C GLY A 461 0.30 -12.75 6.09
N ALA A 462 -0.16 -14.00 6.03
CA ALA A 462 0.67 -15.19 6.20
C ALA A 462 1.48 -15.61 4.95
N ALA A 463 1.50 -14.78 3.89
CA ALA A 463 2.14 -15.07 2.62
C ALA A 463 2.92 -13.86 2.11
N ALA A 464 4.24 -13.87 2.36
CA ALA A 464 5.17 -12.87 1.85
C ALA A 464 5.02 -12.64 0.33
N ASP A 465 5.26 -11.40 -0.09
CA ASP A 465 5.18 -10.91 -1.47
C ASP A 465 3.81 -11.06 -2.17
N SER A 466 2.77 -11.55 -1.47
CA SER A 466 1.52 -11.93 -2.11
C SER A 466 0.67 -10.76 -2.62
N ILE A 467 -0.16 -11.08 -3.62
CA ILE A 467 -1.20 -10.22 -4.18
C ILE A 467 -2.56 -10.84 -3.83
N LEU A 468 -3.49 -10.01 -3.35
CA LEU A 468 -4.89 -10.34 -3.12
C LEU A 468 -5.76 -9.43 -3.99
N LEU A 469 -6.68 -10.01 -4.76
CA LEU A 469 -7.58 -9.27 -5.64
C LEU A 469 -8.99 -9.83 -5.67
N ASP A 470 -9.95 -9.00 -6.09
CA ASP A 470 -11.30 -9.44 -6.42
C ASP A 470 -11.55 -9.42 -7.93
N ALA A 471 -12.16 -10.48 -8.44
CA ALA A 471 -12.48 -10.70 -9.84
C ALA A 471 -13.88 -10.21 -10.25
N GLY A 472 -14.60 -9.51 -9.38
CA GLY A 472 -15.91 -8.91 -9.67
C GLY A 472 -17.11 -9.83 -9.42
N GLY A 473 -18.30 -9.26 -9.57
CA GLY A 473 -19.57 -9.86 -9.13
C GLY A 473 -19.75 -9.80 -7.61
N SER A 474 -19.19 -8.77 -6.98
CA SER A 474 -18.98 -8.72 -5.54
C SER A 474 -19.73 -7.56 -4.86
N LEU A 475 -20.11 -6.50 -5.60
CA LEU A 475 -20.75 -5.32 -5.01
C LEU A 475 -22.26 -5.45 -4.76
N HIS A 476 -22.93 -6.47 -5.27
CA HIS A 476 -24.39 -6.62 -5.18
C HIS A 476 -24.80 -8.04 -4.77
N GLY A 477 -25.80 -8.17 -3.89
CA GLY A 477 -26.48 -9.45 -3.62
C GLY A 477 -26.94 -9.63 -2.17
N THR A 478 -26.27 -9.00 -1.20
CA THR A 478 -26.76 -8.90 0.18
C THR A 478 -27.54 -7.61 0.43
N LEU A 479 -28.29 -7.60 1.53
CA LEU A 479 -29.01 -6.41 1.98
C LEU A 479 -28.07 -5.22 2.27
N SER A 480 -26.94 -5.42 2.96
CA SER A 480 -26.02 -4.31 3.29
C SER A 480 -25.40 -3.68 2.05
N ALA A 481 -24.92 -4.52 1.12
CA ALA A 481 -24.44 -4.09 -0.18
C ALA A 481 -25.51 -3.27 -0.93
N SER A 482 -26.77 -3.74 -0.93
CA SER A 482 -27.88 -2.97 -1.51
C SER A 482 -28.25 -1.70 -0.75
N LEU A 483 -28.02 -1.58 0.56
CA LEU A 483 -28.30 -0.35 1.30
C LEU A 483 -27.26 0.75 1.06
N THR A 484 -26.00 0.32 0.86
CA THR A 484 -24.82 1.17 0.70
C THR A 484 -24.36 1.33 -0.75
N GLY A 485 -25.02 0.68 -1.73
CA GLY A 485 -24.64 0.72 -3.14
C GLY A 485 -23.31 0.00 -3.45
N GLY A 486 -22.90 -0.96 -2.61
CA GLY A 486 -21.60 -1.64 -2.68
C GLY A 486 -20.45 -0.93 -1.93
N MET A 487 -20.70 0.21 -1.29
CA MET A 487 -19.69 0.95 -0.53
C MET A 487 -19.14 0.15 0.67
N ASP A 488 -19.97 -0.67 1.33
CA ASP A 488 -19.53 -1.53 2.44
C ASP A 488 -18.52 -2.59 1.96
N MET A 489 -18.77 -3.21 0.81
CA MET A 489 -17.86 -4.18 0.18
C MET A 489 -16.52 -3.54 -0.21
N LEU A 490 -16.53 -2.36 -0.83
CA LEU A 490 -15.28 -1.65 -1.18
C LEU A 490 -14.51 -1.16 0.05
N SER A 491 -15.22 -0.75 1.10
CA SER A 491 -14.61 -0.43 2.40
C SER A 491 -14.04 -1.68 3.08
N SER A 492 -14.68 -2.83 2.89
CA SER A 492 -14.26 -4.13 3.44
C SER A 492 -13.08 -4.75 2.69
N PHE A 493 -12.97 -4.55 1.38
CA PHE A 493 -11.75 -4.82 0.63
C PHE A 493 -10.59 -3.96 1.13
N SER A 494 -10.87 -2.71 1.52
CA SER A 494 -9.89 -1.82 2.13
C SER A 494 -9.47 -2.26 3.55
N ALA A 495 -10.42 -2.76 4.36
CA ALA A 495 -10.14 -3.36 5.66
C ALA A 495 -9.34 -4.67 5.56
N ALA A 496 -9.66 -5.51 4.57
CA ALA A 496 -8.96 -6.78 4.31
C ALA A 496 -7.66 -6.63 3.50
N GLY A 497 -7.28 -5.40 3.12
CA GLY A 497 -6.00 -5.11 2.46
C GLY A 497 -5.87 -5.65 1.03
N TYR A 498 -6.96 -5.69 0.25
CA TYR A 498 -6.92 -6.06 -1.17
C TYR A 498 -5.99 -5.12 -1.95
N ASP A 499 -5.19 -5.66 -2.88
CA ASP A 499 -4.26 -4.88 -3.70
C ASP A 499 -4.93 -4.22 -4.90
N LEU A 500 -6.00 -4.82 -5.46
CA LEU A 500 -6.79 -4.32 -6.58
C LEU A 500 -8.15 -5.04 -6.70
N GLN A 501 -9.07 -4.46 -7.47
CA GLN A 501 -10.39 -5.04 -7.70
C GLN A 501 -10.92 -4.77 -9.13
N ALA A 502 -11.57 -5.77 -9.73
CA ALA A 502 -12.18 -5.68 -11.05
C ALA A 502 -13.72 -5.62 -10.98
N PHE A 503 -14.34 -4.99 -11.98
CA PHE A 503 -15.79 -4.78 -12.01
C PHE A 503 -16.43 -5.30 -13.30
N GLY A 504 -17.50 -6.08 -13.14
CA GLY A 504 -18.26 -6.69 -14.21
C GLY A 504 -19.71 -6.20 -14.28
N ALA A 505 -20.54 -6.90 -15.07
CA ALA A 505 -21.94 -6.54 -15.28
C ALA A 505 -22.77 -6.46 -13.99
N ALA A 506 -22.51 -7.34 -13.02
CA ALA A 506 -23.22 -7.38 -11.75
C ALA A 506 -22.83 -6.24 -10.78
N ASP A 507 -21.64 -5.65 -10.93
CA ASP A 507 -21.18 -4.54 -10.07
C ASP A 507 -21.71 -3.18 -10.55
N LEU A 508 -22.32 -3.12 -11.73
CA LEU A 508 -23.06 -1.96 -12.26
C LEU A 508 -24.49 -1.85 -11.73
N ALA A 509 -24.92 -2.73 -10.81
CA ALA A 509 -26.30 -2.83 -10.32
C ALA A 509 -26.90 -1.52 -9.73
N TYR A 510 -26.05 -0.58 -9.30
CA TYR A 510 -26.46 0.72 -8.74
C TYR A 510 -26.11 1.92 -9.64
N GLY A 511 -25.71 1.67 -10.89
CA GLY A 511 -25.34 2.69 -11.88
C GLY A 511 -23.86 3.07 -11.90
N ILE A 512 -23.42 3.61 -13.04
CA ILE A 512 -22.02 3.99 -13.29
C ILE A 512 -21.55 5.09 -12.32
N GLU A 513 -22.31 6.18 -12.17
CA GLU A 513 -22.02 7.23 -11.17
C GLU A 513 -21.76 6.67 -9.75
N ARG A 514 -22.57 5.70 -9.30
CA ARG A 514 -22.44 5.13 -7.96
C ARG A 514 -21.18 4.30 -7.81
N LEU A 515 -20.91 3.40 -8.77
CA LEU A 515 -19.68 2.62 -8.81
C LEU A 515 -18.43 3.51 -8.81
N ARG A 516 -18.47 4.64 -9.54
CA ARG A 516 -17.38 5.62 -9.62
C ARG A 516 -17.21 6.44 -8.34
N SER A 517 -18.31 6.80 -7.67
CA SER A 517 -18.29 7.38 -6.32
C SER A 517 -17.58 6.43 -5.35
N ASP A 518 -18.04 5.19 -5.28
CA ASP A 518 -17.68 4.30 -4.19
C ASP A 518 -16.29 3.66 -4.41
N ALA A 519 -15.82 3.59 -5.67
CA ALA A 519 -14.44 3.26 -6.02
C ALA A 519 -13.37 4.14 -5.33
N ASN A 520 -13.70 5.37 -4.89
CA ASN A 520 -12.78 6.20 -4.10
C ASN A 520 -12.49 5.62 -2.70
N MET A 521 -13.33 4.70 -2.20
CA MET A 521 -13.23 4.11 -0.86
C MET A 521 -12.29 2.89 -0.77
N ALA A 522 -12.00 2.25 -1.91
CA ALA A 522 -11.18 1.04 -1.98
C ALA A 522 -9.71 1.24 -1.56
N SER A 523 -9.04 0.14 -1.21
CA SER A 523 -7.59 0.10 -0.98
C SER A 523 -6.80 0.24 -2.28
N GLY A 524 -7.11 -0.60 -3.26
CA GLY A 524 -6.42 -0.73 -4.53
C GLY A 524 -7.08 0.00 -5.71
N PRO A 525 -6.48 -0.09 -6.91
CA PRO A 525 -7.03 0.47 -8.14
C PRO A 525 -8.23 -0.33 -8.63
N SER A 526 -9.14 0.39 -9.27
CA SER A 526 -10.38 -0.15 -9.84
C SER A 526 -10.21 -0.42 -11.33
N LEU A 527 -10.43 -1.66 -11.77
CA LEU A 527 -10.22 -2.10 -13.16
C LEU A 527 -11.53 -2.45 -13.87
N ALA A 528 -11.76 -1.82 -15.02
CA ALA A 528 -12.91 -2.08 -15.90
C ALA A 528 -12.58 -1.79 -17.38
N ALA A 529 -11.56 -2.46 -17.93
CA ALA A 529 -10.86 -1.98 -19.12
C ALA A 529 -11.74 -1.82 -20.37
N ASN A 530 -12.78 -2.64 -20.52
CA ASN A 530 -13.72 -2.55 -21.64
C ASN A 530 -15.04 -1.81 -21.32
N LEU A 531 -15.32 -1.42 -20.07
CA LEU A 531 -16.58 -0.74 -19.70
C LEU A 531 -16.55 0.75 -20.04
N ARG A 532 -17.65 1.25 -20.60
CA ARG A 532 -17.84 2.63 -21.07
C ARG A 532 -19.17 3.23 -20.60
N ASP A 533 -19.20 4.56 -20.53
CA ASP A 533 -20.43 5.35 -20.41
C ASP A 533 -21.17 5.45 -21.77
N ALA A 534 -22.27 6.22 -21.81
CA ALA A 534 -23.10 6.39 -23.01
C ALA A 534 -22.40 7.21 -24.10
N GLU A 535 -21.47 8.09 -23.72
CA GLU A 535 -20.62 8.91 -24.57
C GLU A 535 -19.46 8.11 -25.20
N GLY A 536 -19.12 6.96 -24.62
CA GLY A 536 -18.02 6.09 -25.04
C GLY A 536 -16.69 6.32 -24.31
N SER A 537 -16.69 7.09 -23.21
CA SER A 537 -15.54 7.26 -22.30
C SER A 537 -15.41 6.08 -21.34
N ALA A 538 -14.22 5.85 -20.78
CA ALA A 538 -14.01 4.81 -19.76
C ALA A 538 -14.75 5.16 -18.46
N ILE A 539 -15.47 4.21 -17.85
CA ILE A 539 -16.26 4.49 -16.63
C ILE A 539 -15.38 5.02 -15.50
N PHE A 540 -14.20 4.44 -15.29
CA PHE A 540 -13.20 5.00 -14.37
C PHE A 540 -12.35 6.06 -15.07
N TYR A 541 -12.99 7.16 -15.50
CA TYR A 541 -12.26 8.36 -15.82
C TYR A 541 -11.72 9.03 -14.55
N ARG A 542 -10.55 9.66 -14.70
CA ARG A 542 -9.78 10.39 -13.68
C ARG A 542 -10.66 11.19 -12.71
N SER A 543 -10.62 10.83 -11.43
CA SER A 543 -11.25 11.55 -10.30
C SER A 543 -10.20 12.07 -9.35
N THR A 544 -10.30 13.36 -8.99
CA THR A 544 -9.21 14.18 -8.43
C THR A 544 -9.43 14.52 -6.95
N SER A 545 -9.93 13.55 -6.17
CA SER A 545 -10.40 13.79 -4.80
C SER A 545 -9.27 14.05 -3.81
N TRP A 546 -9.36 15.20 -3.11
CA TRP A 546 -8.35 15.75 -2.19
C TRP A 546 -7.75 14.74 -1.20
N ASN A 547 -8.55 13.78 -0.71
CA ASN A 547 -8.13 12.79 0.30
C ASN A 547 -7.41 11.55 -0.28
N ARG A 548 -7.66 11.15 -1.53
CA ARG A 548 -7.19 9.88 -2.11
C ARG A 548 -7.05 9.98 -3.63
N ASN A 549 -5.82 10.15 -4.11
CA ASN A 549 -5.50 10.22 -5.54
C ASN A 549 -5.47 8.82 -6.21
N ARG A 550 -6.55 8.04 -6.02
CA ARG A 550 -6.58 6.57 -6.23
C ARG A 550 -7.31 6.06 -7.47
N ILE A 551 -8.09 6.89 -8.17
CA ILE A 551 -8.80 6.44 -9.37
C ILE A 551 -7.83 6.39 -10.56
N THR A 552 -7.33 5.17 -10.82
CA THR A 552 -6.76 4.74 -12.09
C THR A 552 -7.73 5.01 -13.25
N ASN A 553 -7.20 5.07 -14.47
CA ASN A 553 -7.98 5.17 -15.71
C ASN A 553 -8.89 3.94 -16.00
N GLY A 554 -8.93 2.94 -15.12
CA GLY A 554 -9.69 1.70 -15.26
C GLY A 554 -9.15 0.71 -16.30
N MET A 555 -8.15 1.08 -17.09
CA MET A 555 -7.71 0.34 -18.26
C MET A 555 -6.77 -0.82 -17.89
N ASN A 556 -5.75 -0.53 -17.10
CA ASN A 556 -4.80 -1.51 -16.57
C ASN A 556 -4.09 -0.95 -15.33
N TYR A 557 -3.27 -1.76 -14.67
CA TYR A 557 -2.38 -1.33 -13.58
C TYR A 557 -1.17 -2.26 -13.43
N VAL A 558 -0.05 -1.75 -12.92
CA VAL A 558 1.15 -2.55 -12.61
C VAL A 558 1.38 -2.61 -11.10
N VAL A 559 1.47 -3.82 -10.56
CA VAL A 559 1.86 -4.07 -9.16
C VAL A 559 3.30 -4.56 -9.14
N GLU A 560 4.15 -3.98 -8.28
CA GLU A 560 5.49 -4.50 -8.03
C GLU A 560 5.53 -5.38 -6.77
N ARG A 561 6.01 -6.62 -6.90
CA ARG A 561 6.23 -7.56 -5.78
C ARG A 561 7.53 -8.32 -5.98
N ALA A 562 8.33 -8.47 -4.92
CA ALA A 562 9.68 -9.07 -4.96
C ALA A 562 10.52 -8.63 -6.18
N GLY A 563 10.59 -7.33 -6.50
CA GLY A 563 11.36 -6.83 -7.66
C GLY A 563 10.86 -7.25 -9.06
N TYR A 564 9.62 -7.71 -9.20
CA TYR A 564 8.97 -8.01 -10.50
C TYR A 564 7.75 -7.11 -10.73
N LYS A 565 7.63 -6.60 -11.96
CA LYS A 565 6.49 -5.81 -12.43
C LYS A 565 5.40 -6.74 -12.96
N ILE A 566 4.20 -6.68 -12.39
CA ILE A 566 3.09 -7.58 -12.72
C ILE A 566 1.91 -6.72 -13.20
N GLY A 567 1.63 -6.78 -14.50
CA GLY A 567 0.55 -6.03 -15.12
C GLY A 567 -0.80 -6.73 -15.01
N PHE A 568 -1.85 -5.99 -14.71
CA PHE A 568 -3.24 -6.46 -14.61
C PHE A 568 -4.16 -5.64 -15.51
N PHE A 569 -5.10 -6.29 -16.18
CA PHE A 569 -6.26 -5.65 -16.81
C PHE A 569 -7.50 -6.53 -16.65
N SER A 570 -8.69 -5.94 -16.76
CA SER A 570 -9.97 -6.68 -16.61
C SER A 570 -10.81 -6.71 -17.88
N LEU A 571 -11.68 -7.71 -17.99
CA LEU A 571 -12.65 -7.88 -19.06
C LEU A 571 -14.02 -8.22 -18.47
N ALA A 572 -15.08 -7.57 -18.94
CA ALA A 572 -16.46 -7.77 -18.54
C ALA A 572 -17.35 -8.19 -19.72
N ASP A 573 -18.33 -9.06 -19.48
CA ASP A 573 -19.16 -9.65 -20.55
C ASP A 573 -19.91 -8.58 -21.36
N THR A 574 -19.55 -8.48 -22.63
CA THR A 574 -20.10 -7.50 -23.56
C THR A 574 -21.60 -7.65 -23.75
N VAL A 575 -22.12 -8.88 -23.69
CA VAL A 575 -23.53 -9.18 -23.92
C VAL A 575 -24.36 -8.77 -22.70
N SER A 576 -23.96 -9.16 -21.48
CA SER A 576 -24.69 -8.78 -20.28
C SER A 576 -24.66 -7.29 -20.02
N VAL A 577 -23.54 -6.60 -20.26
CA VAL A 577 -23.48 -5.15 -20.11
C VAL A 577 -24.37 -4.45 -21.15
N THR A 578 -24.14 -4.71 -22.44
CA THR A 578 -24.71 -3.88 -23.52
C THR A 578 -26.12 -4.29 -23.94
N GLU A 579 -26.55 -5.52 -23.66
CA GLU A 579 -27.88 -6.03 -24.09
C GLU A 579 -28.84 -6.34 -22.93
N LYS A 580 -28.38 -6.37 -21.65
CA LYS A 580 -29.21 -6.78 -20.51
C LYS A 580 -29.30 -5.76 -19.36
N ILE A 581 -28.37 -4.80 -19.26
CA ILE A 581 -28.50 -3.68 -18.31
C ILE A 581 -29.30 -2.56 -19.00
N GLY A 582 -30.42 -2.18 -18.40
CA GLY A 582 -31.20 -1.01 -18.83
C GLY A 582 -30.59 0.30 -18.33
N LEU A 583 -31.28 1.42 -18.58
CA LEU A 583 -30.94 2.72 -17.99
C LEU A 583 -30.93 2.61 -16.45
N VAL A 584 -29.81 2.99 -15.82
CA VAL A 584 -29.69 3.10 -14.36
C VAL A 584 -29.10 4.47 -14.03
N ASN A 585 -29.87 5.30 -13.34
CA ASN A 585 -29.54 6.71 -13.04
C ASN A 585 -29.22 7.53 -14.30
N GLU A 586 -30.09 7.46 -15.32
CA GLU A 586 -29.99 8.14 -16.63
C GLU A 586 -28.79 7.75 -17.53
N GLU A 587 -27.73 7.11 -17.01
CA GLU A 587 -26.62 6.57 -17.78
C GLU A 587 -26.92 5.15 -18.33
N THR A 588 -26.35 4.82 -19.50
CA THR A 588 -26.39 3.47 -20.11
C THR A 588 -24.97 2.93 -20.26
N PRO A 589 -24.61 1.79 -19.63
CA PRO A 589 -23.28 1.22 -19.76
C PRO A 589 -23.10 0.51 -21.11
N ILE A 590 -21.91 0.63 -21.69
CA ILE A 590 -21.52 -0.04 -22.93
C ILE A 590 -20.24 -0.85 -22.65
N ALA A 591 -20.04 -1.97 -23.34
CA ALA A 591 -18.82 -2.76 -23.23
C ALA A 591 -18.13 -2.95 -24.59
N ASN A 592 -16.87 -2.53 -24.68
CA ASN A 592 -16.01 -2.69 -25.85
C ASN A 592 -15.63 -4.16 -26.09
N ASP A 593 -15.26 -4.48 -27.34
CA ASP A 593 -14.82 -5.81 -27.76
C ASP A 593 -13.67 -6.35 -26.90
N LEU A 594 -13.80 -7.62 -26.50
CA LEU A 594 -12.93 -8.30 -25.55
C LEU A 594 -11.52 -8.54 -26.13
N ALA A 595 -11.43 -8.91 -27.41
CA ALA A 595 -10.17 -9.23 -28.06
C ALA A 595 -9.38 -7.96 -28.43
N GLN A 596 -10.07 -6.90 -28.91
CA GLN A 596 -9.48 -5.60 -29.12
C GLN A 596 -8.98 -5.00 -27.81
N THR A 597 -9.82 -4.96 -26.76
CA THR A 597 -9.42 -4.37 -25.47
C THR A 597 -8.22 -5.11 -24.88
N ALA A 598 -8.22 -6.45 -24.90
CA ALA A 598 -7.06 -7.23 -24.46
C ALA A 598 -5.79 -6.92 -25.28
N SER A 599 -5.90 -6.77 -26.61
CA SER A 599 -4.76 -6.40 -27.46
C SER A 599 -4.21 -5.00 -27.16
N GLU A 600 -5.07 -4.06 -26.78
CA GLU A 600 -4.66 -2.70 -26.40
C GLU A 600 -3.99 -2.69 -25.02
N GLN A 601 -4.54 -3.40 -24.02
CA GLN A 601 -3.97 -3.43 -22.66
C GLN A 601 -2.67 -4.22 -22.58
N VAL A 602 -2.57 -5.34 -23.29
CA VAL A 602 -1.32 -6.10 -23.37
C VAL A 602 -0.22 -5.27 -24.03
N ALA A 603 -0.54 -4.48 -25.06
CA ALA A 603 0.43 -3.60 -25.71
C ALA A 603 0.90 -2.44 -24.81
N ALA A 604 0.01 -1.88 -23.99
CA ALA A 604 0.37 -0.86 -22.99
C ALA A 604 1.30 -1.43 -21.91
N LEU A 605 0.90 -2.53 -21.26
CA LEU A 605 1.69 -3.19 -20.22
C LEU A 605 3.07 -3.67 -20.74
N GLN A 606 3.15 -4.14 -21.99
CA GLN A 606 4.42 -4.48 -22.63
C GLN A 606 5.33 -3.25 -22.88
N ALA A 607 4.78 -2.05 -23.07
CA ALA A 607 5.56 -0.82 -23.20
C ALA A 607 6.11 -0.33 -21.85
N GLU A 608 5.43 -0.63 -20.74
CA GLU A 608 5.89 -0.37 -19.36
C GLU A 608 6.94 -1.37 -18.85
N GLY A 609 7.17 -2.46 -19.62
CA GLY A 609 8.24 -3.43 -19.36
C GLY A 609 7.92 -4.44 -18.25
N VAL A 610 6.65 -4.86 -18.12
CA VAL A 610 6.24 -5.85 -17.11
C VAL A 610 6.85 -7.24 -17.32
N ASP A 611 7.15 -7.93 -16.22
CA ASP A 611 7.67 -9.31 -16.20
C ASP A 611 6.55 -10.39 -16.36
N ALA A 612 5.30 -10.02 -16.06
CA ALA A 612 4.11 -10.88 -16.22
C ALA A 612 2.84 -10.05 -16.49
N ILE A 613 1.84 -10.64 -17.16
CA ILE A 613 0.53 -10.02 -17.46
C ILE A 613 -0.61 -10.97 -17.06
N LEU A 614 -1.54 -10.48 -16.24
CA LEU A 614 -2.74 -11.22 -15.82
C LEU A 614 -4.01 -10.55 -16.33
N CYS A 615 -4.90 -11.35 -16.92
CA CYS A 615 -6.22 -10.92 -17.38
C CYS A 615 -7.27 -11.35 -16.35
N ILE A 616 -8.04 -10.41 -15.82
CA ILE A 616 -9.14 -10.67 -14.87
C ILE A 616 -10.45 -10.71 -15.66
N ALA A 617 -10.94 -11.92 -15.94
CA ALA A 617 -12.23 -12.13 -16.56
C ALA A 617 -13.33 -12.12 -15.47
N THR A 618 -14.17 -11.09 -15.47
CA THR A 618 -15.27 -10.96 -14.52
C THR A 618 -16.42 -11.92 -14.86
N PRO A 619 -17.36 -12.20 -13.93
CA PRO A 619 -18.38 -13.22 -14.12
C PRO A 619 -19.22 -13.03 -15.39
N GLY A 620 -19.35 -14.11 -16.17
CA GLY A 620 -20.10 -14.16 -17.43
C GLY A 620 -19.26 -14.11 -18.69
N VAL A 621 -17.97 -13.77 -18.62
CA VAL A 621 -17.05 -13.79 -19.79
C VAL A 621 -16.77 -15.22 -20.25
N ASP A 622 -16.90 -15.50 -21.55
CA ASP A 622 -16.46 -16.78 -22.14
C ASP A 622 -14.93 -16.81 -22.30
N VAL A 623 -14.23 -17.17 -21.22
CA VAL A 623 -12.78 -17.36 -21.21
C VAL A 623 -12.34 -18.48 -22.16
N SER A 624 -13.17 -19.49 -22.41
CA SER A 624 -12.85 -20.60 -23.33
C SER A 624 -12.76 -20.11 -24.78
N ALA A 625 -13.58 -19.14 -25.19
CA ALA A 625 -13.50 -18.50 -26.49
C ALA A 625 -12.29 -17.55 -26.64
N LEU A 626 -11.77 -17.00 -25.54
CA LEU A 626 -10.66 -16.03 -25.54
C LEU A 626 -9.27 -16.64 -25.30
N GLN A 627 -9.19 -17.83 -24.70
CA GLN A 627 -7.95 -18.44 -24.20
C GLN A 627 -6.79 -18.47 -25.23
N ASP A 628 -7.07 -18.87 -26.47
CA ASP A 628 -6.06 -18.88 -27.55
C ASP A 628 -5.62 -17.47 -27.97
N THR A 629 -6.50 -16.48 -27.90
CA THR A 629 -6.21 -15.07 -28.25
C THR A 629 -5.33 -14.44 -27.17
N LEU A 630 -5.69 -14.62 -25.89
CA LEU A 630 -4.93 -14.11 -24.75
C LEU A 630 -3.51 -14.71 -24.72
N ALA A 631 -3.38 -16.01 -24.97
CA ALA A 631 -2.08 -16.68 -25.11
C ALA A 631 -1.23 -16.13 -26.27
N GLN A 632 -1.85 -15.79 -27.42
CA GLN A 632 -1.15 -15.20 -28.57
C GLN A 632 -0.69 -13.75 -28.34
N LEU A 633 -1.40 -12.99 -27.51
CA LEU A 633 -0.99 -11.64 -27.11
C LEU A 633 0.18 -11.64 -26.10
N GLY A 634 0.31 -12.71 -25.31
CA GLY A 634 1.33 -12.86 -24.27
C GLY A 634 0.81 -12.75 -22.84
N VAL A 635 -0.49 -12.94 -22.61
CA VAL A 635 -1.06 -13.04 -21.26
C VAL A 635 -0.48 -14.27 -20.55
N THR A 636 -0.02 -14.08 -19.32
CA THR A 636 0.65 -15.10 -18.49
C THR A 636 -0.34 -16.00 -17.76
N ALA A 637 -1.43 -15.42 -17.22
CA ALA A 637 -2.54 -16.15 -16.61
C ALA A 637 -3.89 -15.43 -16.82
N VAL A 638 -4.98 -16.17 -16.76
CA VAL A 638 -6.33 -15.61 -16.57
C VAL A 638 -6.80 -15.91 -15.15
N ILE A 639 -7.45 -14.94 -14.52
CA ILE A 639 -8.24 -15.14 -13.29
C ILE A 639 -9.69 -14.99 -13.69
N ASP A 640 -10.49 -16.04 -13.49
CA ASP A 640 -11.87 -16.14 -13.94
C ASP A 640 -12.79 -16.11 -12.72
N GLY A 641 -13.47 -14.97 -12.54
CA GLY A 641 -14.48 -14.76 -11.50
C GLY A 641 -15.78 -15.53 -11.74
N GLY A 642 -15.99 -16.08 -12.94
CA GLY A 642 -17.09 -17.00 -13.25
C GLY A 642 -16.79 -18.46 -12.91
N ALA A 643 -15.53 -18.89 -13.05
CA ALA A 643 -15.14 -20.29 -12.91
C ALA A 643 -15.00 -20.78 -11.46
N THR A 644 -15.40 -22.04 -11.25
CA THR A 644 -15.25 -22.78 -9.97
C THR A 644 -14.15 -23.85 -10.00
N GLU A 645 -13.60 -24.18 -11.18
CA GLU A 645 -12.52 -25.17 -11.35
C GLU A 645 -11.37 -24.62 -12.20
N ASN A 646 -10.13 -24.91 -11.81
CA ASN A 646 -8.89 -24.48 -12.50
C ASN A 646 -8.74 -25.16 -13.87
N GLN A 647 -8.21 -24.43 -14.86
CA GLN A 647 -8.08 -24.92 -16.24
C GLN A 647 -6.65 -24.81 -16.79
N THR A 648 -6.16 -25.88 -17.40
CA THR A 648 -4.82 -25.96 -18.02
C THR A 648 -4.91 -26.00 -19.54
N GLY A 649 -5.36 -24.89 -20.14
CA GLY A 649 -5.42 -24.69 -21.59
C GLY A 649 -4.24 -23.88 -22.14
N SER A 650 -4.44 -23.17 -23.25
CA SER A 650 -3.38 -22.40 -23.95
C SER A 650 -2.80 -21.25 -23.12
N VAL A 651 -3.58 -20.72 -22.17
CA VAL A 651 -3.10 -19.94 -21.02
C VAL A 651 -3.75 -20.52 -19.75
N PRO A 652 -3.03 -20.65 -18.62
CA PRO A 652 -3.59 -21.13 -17.36
C PRO A 652 -4.74 -20.24 -16.85
N VAL A 653 -5.81 -20.86 -16.37
CA VAL A 653 -6.97 -20.17 -15.78
C VAL A 653 -7.13 -20.56 -14.31
N LEU A 654 -7.09 -19.56 -13.43
CA LEU A 654 -7.43 -19.68 -12.02
C LEU A 654 -8.93 -19.44 -11.83
N ALA A 655 -9.59 -20.36 -11.14
CA ALA A 655 -10.97 -20.20 -10.67
C ALA A 655 -11.05 -19.32 -9.42
N ALA A 656 -11.82 -18.23 -9.49
CA ALA A 656 -12.08 -17.32 -8.39
C ALA A 656 -13.58 -17.21 -8.02
N GLY A 657 -14.48 -17.74 -8.86
CA GLY A 657 -15.95 -17.63 -8.73
C GLY A 657 -16.61 -18.53 -7.68
N GLN A 658 -15.96 -18.75 -6.54
CA GLN A 658 -16.47 -19.59 -5.45
C GLN A 658 -17.06 -18.77 -4.29
N GLY A 659 -17.05 -17.43 -4.36
CA GLY A 659 -17.40 -16.57 -3.24
C GLY A 659 -16.52 -16.84 -2.02
N LEU A 660 -17.07 -16.72 -0.80
CA LEU A 660 -16.35 -17.08 0.44
C LEU A 660 -16.29 -18.59 0.73
N ASN A 661 -16.60 -19.46 -0.24
CA ASN A 661 -16.48 -20.92 -0.06
C ASN A 661 -15.04 -21.41 -0.31
N ALA A 662 -14.27 -20.72 -1.16
CA ALA A 662 -12.83 -20.91 -1.29
C ALA A 662 -12.15 -19.70 -1.95
N VAL A 663 -10.93 -19.37 -1.51
CA VAL A 663 -10.08 -18.36 -2.16
C VAL A 663 -9.24 -19.03 -3.24
N GLY A 664 -9.38 -18.60 -4.49
CA GLY A 664 -8.56 -19.08 -5.60
C GLY A 664 -7.08 -18.72 -5.38
N ARG A 665 -6.16 -19.63 -5.69
CA ARG A 665 -4.71 -19.39 -5.56
C ARG A 665 -3.93 -19.87 -6.79
N LEU A 666 -3.04 -19.01 -7.30
CA LEU A 666 -1.93 -19.41 -8.16
C LEU A 666 -0.60 -18.90 -7.56
N ASN A 667 0.52 -19.45 -8.04
CA ASN A 667 1.85 -18.92 -7.79
C ASN A 667 2.43 -18.43 -9.14
N LEU A 668 2.91 -17.19 -9.19
CA LEU A 668 3.77 -16.69 -10.27
C LEU A 668 5.22 -16.99 -9.89
N VAL A 669 5.88 -17.87 -10.64
CA VAL A 669 7.27 -18.27 -10.37
C VAL A 669 8.19 -17.69 -11.43
N PHE A 670 8.93 -16.66 -11.03
CA PHE A 670 9.93 -15.98 -11.84
C PHE A 670 11.24 -16.76 -11.81
N THR A 671 11.69 -17.17 -12.98
CA THR A 671 12.77 -18.16 -13.14
C THR A 671 14.11 -17.53 -13.46
N GLN A 672 15.18 -18.26 -13.12
CA GLN A 672 16.55 -17.93 -13.49
C GLN A 672 16.68 -17.63 -14.99
N GLY A 673 16.91 -16.36 -15.34
CA GLY A 673 16.93 -15.87 -16.73
C GLY A 673 15.69 -15.08 -17.19
N GLY A 674 14.75 -14.75 -16.30
CA GLY A 674 13.74 -13.72 -16.53
C GLY A 674 12.45 -14.16 -17.21
N ASN A 675 12.10 -15.45 -17.17
CA ASN A 675 10.79 -15.94 -17.62
C ASN A 675 9.88 -16.18 -16.41
N CYS A 676 8.60 -15.78 -16.47
CA CYS A 676 7.60 -16.20 -15.51
C CYS A 676 6.94 -17.52 -15.94
N ARG A 677 6.70 -18.44 -14.99
CA ARG A 677 5.78 -19.58 -15.15
C ARG A 677 4.66 -19.50 -14.13
N VAL A 678 3.51 -20.07 -14.45
CA VAL A 678 2.35 -20.13 -13.54
C VAL A 678 2.22 -21.54 -12.98
N GLU A 679 2.10 -21.65 -11.66
CA GLU A 679 1.72 -22.87 -10.99
C GLU A 679 0.33 -22.67 -10.38
N LEU A 680 -0.71 -23.23 -11.03
CA LEU A 680 -2.06 -23.27 -10.46
C LEU A 680 -2.05 -24.20 -9.25
N THR A 681 -2.61 -23.72 -8.13
CA THR A 681 -2.70 -24.48 -6.87
C THR A 681 -4.17 -24.71 -6.50
N ASP A 682 -4.43 -25.68 -5.61
CA ASP A 682 -5.76 -25.88 -5.06
C ASP A 682 -6.23 -24.62 -4.31
N ALA A 683 -7.52 -24.29 -4.44
CA ALA A 683 -8.12 -23.15 -3.75
C ALA A 683 -8.17 -23.38 -2.24
N VAL A 684 -7.96 -22.33 -1.45
CA VAL A 684 -7.99 -22.39 0.01
C VAL A 684 -9.45 -22.40 0.46
N SER A 685 -9.96 -23.57 0.83
CA SER A 685 -11.38 -23.75 1.20
C SER A 685 -11.76 -22.98 2.47
N ALA A 686 -13.06 -22.73 2.64
CA ALA A 686 -13.59 -22.09 3.85
C ALA A 686 -13.29 -22.89 5.13
N GLU A 687 -13.27 -24.24 5.08
CA GLU A 687 -12.84 -25.05 6.23
C GLU A 687 -11.36 -24.85 6.54
N THR A 688 -10.53 -24.63 5.51
CA THR A 688 -9.09 -24.37 5.64
C THR A 688 -8.82 -22.99 6.22
N LEU A 689 -9.55 -21.96 5.76
CA LEU A 689 -9.53 -20.61 6.34
C LEU A 689 -9.95 -20.63 7.82
N LYS A 690 -11.03 -21.33 8.13
CA LYS A 690 -11.56 -21.56 9.49
C LYS A 690 -10.54 -22.25 10.40
N ALA A 691 -9.83 -23.26 9.89
CA ALA A 691 -8.76 -23.94 10.63
C ALA A 691 -7.53 -23.03 10.85
N ASN A 692 -7.16 -22.21 9.87
CA ASN A 692 -6.07 -21.24 10.00
C ASN A 692 -6.41 -20.15 11.03
N ARG A 693 -7.67 -19.70 11.11
CA ARG A 693 -8.14 -18.78 12.17
C ARG A 693 -7.93 -19.34 13.58
N ASP A 694 -8.11 -20.64 13.79
CA ASP A 694 -7.82 -21.29 15.08
C ASP A 694 -6.30 -21.45 15.36
N ILE A 695 -5.43 -21.20 14.37
CA ILE A 695 -4.00 -20.98 14.56
C ILE A 695 -3.74 -19.50 14.91
N TRP A 696 -4.20 -18.57 14.07
CA TRP A 696 -4.00 -17.12 14.26
C TRP A 696 -4.52 -16.59 15.60
N ASN A 697 -5.67 -17.09 16.07
CA ASN A 697 -6.22 -16.78 17.38
C ASN A 697 -5.28 -17.14 18.56
N ARG A 698 -4.42 -18.16 18.40
CA ARG A 698 -3.42 -18.55 19.43
C ARG A 698 -2.19 -17.65 19.41
N TYR A 699 -1.76 -17.21 18.23
CA TYR A 699 -0.68 -16.21 18.09
C TYR A 699 -1.10 -14.87 18.70
N GLY A 700 -2.24 -14.30 18.29
CA GLY A 700 -2.72 -13.00 18.80
C GLY A 700 -3.11 -12.99 20.30
N SER A 701 -3.40 -14.15 20.90
CA SER A 701 -3.60 -14.29 22.35
C SER A 701 -2.32 -14.58 23.14
N GLY A 702 -1.19 -14.79 22.46
CA GLY A 702 0.11 -15.08 23.08
C GLY A 702 0.26 -16.52 23.63
N ASP A 703 -0.64 -17.44 23.26
CA ASP A 703 -0.60 -18.86 23.66
C ASP A 703 0.03 -19.72 22.55
N THR A 704 1.32 -19.49 22.29
CA THR A 704 2.14 -20.20 21.28
C THR A 704 2.52 -21.62 21.72
N GLY A 705 1.52 -22.37 22.21
CA GLY A 705 1.67 -23.70 22.79
C GLY A 705 2.36 -24.72 21.88
N ASP A 706 3.27 -25.49 22.48
CA ASP A 706 4.18 -26.47 21.86
C ASP A 706 3.45 -27.37 20.83
N ALA A 707 3.74 -27.20 19.54
CA ALA A 707 2.95 -27.72 18.41
C ALA A 707 3.17 -29.23 18.12
N SER A 708 3.24 -30.06 19.17
CA SER A 708 3.73 -31.44 19.10
C SER A 708 2.76 -32.52 19.66
N SER A 709 1.53 -32.16 20.06
CA SER A 709 0.66 -33.05 20.85
C SER A 709 -0.52 -33.73 20.14
N GLU A 710 -0.90 -33.36 18.91
CA GLU A 710 -2.15 -33.86 18.28
C GLU A 710 -1.98 -34.98 17.23
N ALA A 711 -0.76 -35.50 17.05
CA ALA A 711 -0.45 -36.57 16.08
C ALA A 711 0.02 -37.89 16.73
N ALA A 712 -0.55 -38.29 17.87
CA ALA A 712 -0.06 -39.43 18.67
C ALA A 712 -1.17 -40.38 19.20
N ALA A 713 -2.13 -40.78 18.34
CA ALA A 713 -3.32 -41.52 18.76
C ALA A 713 -3.67 -42.82 17.98
N ASP A 714 -2.74 -43.48 17.28
CA ASP A 714 -2.95 -44.88 16.85
C ASP A 714 -1.65 -45.73 16.73
N ALA A 715 -1.83 -47.06 16.79
CA ALA A 715 -0.99 -48.13 16.25
C ALA A 715 0.50 -48.22 16.68
N ALA A 716 0.78 -48.31 17.98
CA ALA A 716 2.08 -48.81 18.45
C ALA A 716 2.27 -50.33 18.17
N ASN A 717 2.96 -50.68 17.08
CA ASN A 717 3.35 -52.07 16.73
C ASN A 717 4.89 -52.25 16.70
N PRO A 718 5.52 -52.77 17.77
CA PRO A 718 6.96 -52.62 18.00
C PRO A 718 7.81 -53.77 17.44
N GLU A 719 7.88 -53.96 16.12
CA GLU A 719 8.85 -54.94 15.54
C GLU A 719 9.30 -54.66 14.09
N LYS A 720 10.08 -53.58 13.86
CA LYS A 720 10.99 -53.49 12.70
C LYS A 720 12.06 -52.38 12.78
N ASP A 721 13.32 -52.78 12.99
CA ASP A 721 14.49 -51.98 12.60
C ASP A 721 14.77 -52.17 11.09
N THR A 722 15.02 -51.09 10.33
CA THR A 722 16.13 -50.99 9.34
C THR A 722 16.23 -49.59 8.69
N ALA A 723 17.27 -48.84 9.10
CA ALA A 723 18.13 -47.97 8.27
C ALA A 723 17.62 -46.65 7.62
N ALA A 724 18.63 -45.77 7.40
CA ALA A 724 18.65 -44.48 6.70
C ALA A 724 18.19 -43.24 7.48
N ASP A 725 18.97 -42.16 7.38
CA ASP A 725 18.70 -40.87 8.00
C ASP A 725 17.60 -40.10 7.26
N SER A 726 16.58 -39.67 7.99
CA SER A 726 15.65 -38.61 7.60
C SER A 726 15.62 -37.57 8.71
N ALA A 727 15.83 -36.30 8.37
CA ALA A 727 15.61 -35.22 9.35
C ALA A 727 14.13 -35.18 9.73
N ASP A 728 13.86 -35.01 11.02
CA ASP A 728 12.51 -34.83 11.55
C ASP A 728 12.06 -33.38 11.26
N PRO A 729 10.98 -33.15 10.48
CA PRO A 729 10.56 -31.82 10.08
C PRO A 729 9.63 -31.14 11.11
N SER A 730 9.38 -31.75 12.28
CA SER A 730 8.35 -31.32 13.23
C SER A 730 8.67 -30.06 14.06
N THR A 731 9.74 -29.33 13.76
CA THR A 731 10.05 -28.03 14.40
C THR A 731 9.81 -26.90 13.40
N PRO A 732 8.87 -25.96 13.65
CA PRO A 732 8.71 -24.78 12.80
C PRO A 732 10.00 -23.98 12.69
N THR A 733 10.30 -23.48 11.48
CA THR A 733 11.37 -22.51 11.26
C THR A 733 10.96 -21.12 11.75
N GLU A 734 11.94 -20.27 12.08
CA GLU A 734 11.75 -18.91 12.61
C GLU A 734 10.78 -18.09 11.72
N GLY A 735 11.08 -17.97 10.41
CA GLY A 735 10.18 -17.33 9.44
C GLY A 735 8.82 -18.02 9.20
N SER A 736 8.65 -19.28 9.64
CA SER A 736 7.34 -19.94 9.65
C SER A 736 6.53 -19.61 10.92
N GLN A 737 7.14 -19.02 11.94
CA GLN A 737 6.45 -18.44 13.08
C GLN A 737 6.14 -16.96 12.81
N ASP A 738 7.07 -16.21 12.22
CA ASP A 738 6.88 -14.80 11.84
C ASP A 738 5.69 -14.64 10.89
N ALA A 739 5.61 -15.42 9.80
CA ALA A 739 4.47 -15.39 8.88
C ALA A 739 3.13 -15.77 9.55
N GLN A 740 3.13 -16.60 10.60
CA GLN A 740 1.90 -16.90 11.36
C GLN A 740 1.51 -15.77 12.31
N GLN A 741 2.46 -14.96 12.77
CA GLN A 741 2.18 -13.71 13.48
C GLN A 741 1.67 -12.63 12.53
N GLU A 742 2.29 -12.44 11.36
CA GLU A 742 1.84 -11.48 10.33
C GLU A 742 0.40 -11.79 9.86
N GLY A 743 0.07 -13.06 9.65
CA GLY A 743 -1.30 -13.51 9.39
C GLY A 743 -2.27 -13.23 10.54
N ALA A 744 -1.82 -13.38 11.79
CA ALA A 744 -2.66 -13.07 12.96
C ALA A 744 -2.89 -11.56 13.13
N ASP A 745 -1.85 -10.75 12.99
CA ASP A 745 -1.96 -9.29 13.09
C ASP A 745 -2.87 -8.73 11.98
N ALA A 746 -2.77 -9.28 10.75
CA ALA A 746 -3.68 -8.99 9.65
C ALA A 746 -5.12 -9.47 9.94
N TYR A 747 -5.32 -10.65 10.54
CA TYR A 747 -6.64 -11.13 10.95
C TYR A 747 -7.32 -10.14 11.91
N PHE A 748 -6.63 -9.74 12.98
CA PHE A 748 -7.23 -8.89 14.01
C PHE A 748 -7.47 -7.46 13.53
N ALA A 749 -6.55 -6.87 12.75
CA ALA A 749 -6.76 -5.55 12.16
C ALA A 749 -7.95 -5.51 11.19
N ALA A 750 -8.08 -6.52 10.32
CA ALA A 750 -9.21 -6.63 9.41
C ALA A 750 -10.53 -6.91 10.16
N ALA A 751 -10.51 -7.78 11.17
CA ALA A 751 -11.70 -8.09 11.97
C ALA A 751 -12.21 -6.89 12.79
N GLU A 752 -11.32 -6.07 13.35
CA GLU A 752 -11.68 -4.84 14.05
C GLU A 752 -12.32 -3.82 13.08
N ALA A 753 -11.68 -3.55 11.93
CA ALA A 753 -12.20 -2.62 10.93
C ALA A 753 -13.52 -3.09 10.28
N LEU A 754 -13.71 -4.40 10.06
CA LEU A 754 -14.99 -4.96 9.59
C LEU A 754 -16.09 -4.82 10.65
N ALA A 755 -15.77 -4.97 11.93
CA ALA A 755 -16.72 -4.77 13.03
C ALA A 755 -17.11 -3.30 13.25
N GLU A 756 -16.21 -2.35 12.95
CA GLU A 756 -16.56 -0.93 12.88
C GLU A 756 -17.54 -0.65 11.73
N LEU A 757 -17.32 -1.23 10.54
CA LEU A 757 -18.25 -1.13 9.41
C LEU A 757 -19.62 -1.76 9.74
N ASP A 758 -19.66 -2.91 10.42
CA ASP A 758 -20.92 -3.53 10.89
C ASP A 758 -21.67 -2.63 11.90
N ALA A 759 -20.95 -1.87 12.73
CA ALA A 759 -21.56 -0.94 13.67
C ALA A 759 -22.14 0.30 12.97
N ASP A 760 -21.47 0.82 11.94
CA ASP A 760 -21.97 1.94 11.12
C ASP A 760 -23.14 1.50 10.22
N ASP A 761 -23.08 0.32 9.58
CA ASP A 761 -24.21 -0.29 8.87
C ASP A 761 -25.42 -0.45 9.83
N SER A 762 -25.19 -0.93 11.05
CA SER A 762 -26.22 -1.03 12.09
C SER A 762 -26.79 0.33 12.52
N SER A 763 -25.97 1.38 12.54
CA SER A 763 -26.38 2.77 12.82
C SER A 763 -27.27 3.31 11.69
N ILE A 764 -26.88 3.07 10.43
CA ILE A 764 -27.65 3.40 9.23
C ILE A 764 -29.00 2.67 9.22
N LEU A 765 -29.03 1.39 9.58
CA LEU A 765 -30.25 0.58 9.68
C LEU A 765 -31.22 1.08 10.77
N ASN A 766 -30.70 1.46 11.93
CA ASN A 766 -31.52 1.93 13.07
C ASN A 766 -31.85 3.44 13.03
N THR A 767 -31.37 4.18 12.03
CA THR A 767 -31.73 5.58 11.83
C THR A 767 -33.21 5.72 11.43
N PRO A 768 -34.02 6.56 12.14
CA PRO A 768 -35.38 6.91 11.72
C PRO A 768 -35.42 7.58 10.34
N LEU A 769 -36.38 7.18 9.51
CA LEU A 769 -36.69 7.79 8.22
C LEU A 769 -37.85 8.78 8.33
N PHE A 770 -38.96 8.37 8.97
CA PHE A 770 -40.17 9.17 9.14
C PHE A 770 -41.02 8.64 10.31
N THR A 771 -41.98 9.42 10.81
CA THR A 771 -42.93 8.99 11.85
C THR A 771 -44.24 8.53 11.22
N TYR A 772 -44.49 7.21 11.18
CA TYR A 772 -45.79 6.65 10.81
C TYR A 772 -46.73 6.74 12.00
N ALA A 773 -47.83 7.49 11.90
CA ALA A 773 -48.74 7.71 13.03
C ALA A 773 -50.16 7.26 12.74
N GLN A 774 -50.87 6.88 13.80
CA GLN A 774 -52.22 6.37 13.72
C GLN A 774 -53.20 7.46 13.28
N ASN A 775 -53.97 7.21 12.22
CA ASN A 775 -55.12 8.03 11.87
C ASN A 775 -56.16 7.96 13.01
N PRO A 776 -56.58 9.07 13.63
CA PRO A 776 -57.60 9.06 14.69
C PRO A 776 -59.00 8.66 14.18
N ASP A 777 -59.25 8.69 12.87
CA ASP A 777 -60.51 8.29 12.24
C ASP A 777 -60.45 6.81 11.82
N ALA A 778 -60.61 5.91 12.80
CA ALA A 778 -60.34 4.47 12.66
C ALA A 778 -61.14 3.78 11.54
N ASP A 779 -62.30 4.33 11.15
CA ASP A 779 -63.16 3.81 10.07
C ASP A 779 -62.59 4.06 8.64
N LYS A 780 -61.38 4.64 8.51
CA LYS A 780 -60.75 5.00 7.23
C LYS A 780 -59.26 4.63 7.10
N THR A 781 -58.71 3.80 7.99
CA THR A 781 -57.27 3.52 7.97
C THR A 781 -56.90 2.66 6.75
N ILE A 782 -56.00 3.17 5.92
CA ILE A 782 -55.38 2.45 4.80
C ILE A 782 -54.18 1.67 5.36
N SER A 783 -54.11 0.36 5.12
CA SER A 783 -52.97 -0.49 5.51
C SER A 783 -51.69 -0.09 4.81
N TYR A 784 -50.53 -0.44 5.38
CA TYR A 784 -49.25 -0.12 4.77
C TYR A 784 -49.09 -0.79 3.38
N ALA A 785 -49.59 -2.02 3.24
CA ALA A 785 -49.63 -2.73 1.97
C ALA A 785 -50.54 -2.07 0.91
N ASN A 786 -51.65 -1.42 1.29
CA ASN A 786 -52.49 -0.65 0.35
C ASN A 786 -51.79 0.65 -0.10
N TYR A 787 -51.04 1.30 0.79
CA TYR A 787 -50.22 2.47 0.44
C TYR A 787 -49.14 2.09 -0.59
N LEU A 788 -48.44 0.97 -0.37
CA LEU A 788 -47.46 0.44 -1.31
C LEU A 788 -48.07 0.08 -2.67
N ALA A 789 -49.23 -0.58 -2.70
CA ALA A 789 -49.92 -0.86 -3.96
C ALA A 789 -50.21 0.43 -4.76
N THR A 790 -50.64 1.50 -4.09
CA THR A 790 -50.90 2.80 -4.74
C THR A 790 -49.61 3.47 -5.20
N LEU A 791 -48.51 3.34 -4.46
CA LEU A 791 -47.20 3.80 -4.89
C LEU A 791 -46.71 3.06 -6.14
N TYR A 792 -46.88 1.74 -6.20
CA TYR A 792 -46.49 0.94 -7.38
C TYR A 792 -47.29 1.36 -8.62
N GLU A 793 -48.59 1.63 -8.45
CA GLU A 793 -49.48 2.19 -9.49
C GLU A 793 -48.99 3.56 -9.97
N GLU A 794 -48.64 4.47 -9.06
CA GLU A 794 -48.12 5.81 -9.37
C GLU A 794 -46.74 5.78 -10.04
N ILE A 795 -45.83 4.88 -9.64
CA ILE A 795 -44.53 4.69 -10.32
C ILE A 795 -44.73 4.27 -11.78
N ALA A 796 -45.63 3.31 -12.03
CA ALA A 796 -45.90 2.84 -13.39
C ALA A 796 -46.59 3.90 -14.25
N GLU A 797 -47.60 4.60 -13.71
CA GLU A 797 -48.31 5.69 -14.38
C GLU A 797 -47.38 6.82 -14.84
N ASN A 798 -46.36 7.15 -14.04
CA ASN A 798 -45.38 8.19 -14.39
C ASN A 798 -44.36 7.75 -15.46
N ASP A 799 -44.16 6.45 -15.70
CA ASP A 799 -43.23 5.92 -16.71
C ASP A 799 -43.89 5.60 -18.06
N ARG A 800 -45.16 6.01 -18.28
CA ARG A 800 -45.95 5.70 -19.50
C ARG A 800 -45.25 6.00 -20.83
N GLU A 801 -44.36 6.99 -20.89
CA GLU A 801 -43.63 7.34 -22.12
C GLU A 801 -42.58 6.27 -22.53
N HIS A 802 -42.18 5.39 -21.60
CA HIS A 802 -41.23 4.29 -21.85
C HIS A 802 -41.91 2.91 -21.97
N TRP A 803 -43.24 2.83 -21.89
CA TRP A 803 -43.97 1.57 -22.06
C TRP A 803 -43.94 1.05 -23.52
N PRO A 804 -44.08 -0.26 -23.77
CA PRO A 804 -44.08 -0.83 -25.11
C PRO A 804 -45.18 -0.27 -26.04
N GLU A 805 -44.88 -0.17 -27.34
CA GLU A 805 -45.78 0.42 -28.34
C GLU A 805 -47.18 -0.21 -28.31
N GLY A 806 -48.20 0.65 -28.17
CA GLY A 806 -49.61 0.26 -28.09
C GLY A 806 -50.21 0.22 -26.69
N TRP A 807 -49.41 0.30 -25.62
CA TRP A 807 -49.90 0.23 -24.23
C TRP A 807 -50.02 1.58 -23.51
N ALA A 808 -49.53 2.68 -24.08
CA ALA A 808 -49.47 4.00 -23.44
C ALA A 808 -50.83 4.58 -22.96
N GLU A 809 -51.96 4.09 -23.49
CA GLU A 809 -53.33 4.49 -23.15
C GLU A 809 -54.08 3.42 -22.30
N ALA A 810 -53.40 2.35 -21.86
CA ALA A 810 -54.01 1.27 -21.07
C ALA A 810 -54.07 1.61 -19.57
N GLU A 811 -55.09 1.13 -18.86
CA GLU A 811 -55.17 1.21 -17.40
C GLU A 811 -54.26 0.14 -16.75
N VAL A 812 -53.60 0.49 -15.65
CA VAL A 812 -52.80 -0.42 -14.80
C VAL A 812 -53.37 -0.42 -13.38
N THR A 813 -53.19 -1.54 -12.65
CA THR A 813 -53.60 -1.64 -11.25
C THR A 813 -52.44 -2.11 -10.38
N GLY A 814 -52.22 -1.44 -9.25
CA GLY A 814 -51.22 -1.82 -8.25
C GLY A 814 -51.65 -3.00 -7.38
N VAL A 815 -50.73 -3.95 -7.17
CA VAL A 815 -50.89 -5.07 -6.24
C VAL A 815 -49.65 -5.22 -5.36
N ALA A 816 -49.86 -5.33 -4.04
CA ALA A 816 -48.78 -5.56 -3.07
C ALA A 816 -49.14 -6.73 -2.15
N GLY A 817 -48.29 -7.74 -2.10
CA GLY A 817 -48.44 -8.94 -1.27
C GLY A 817 -47.21 -9.20 -0.41
N GLY A 818 -47.33 -10.09 0.58
CA GLY A 818 -46.22 -10.47 1.46
C GLY A 818 -45.71 -9.38 2.42
N VAL A 819 -46.26 -8.16 2.36
CA VAL A 819 -45.90 -7.00 3.20
C VAL A 819 -46.27 -7.22 4.67
N THR A 820 -45.36 -6.89 5.59
CA THR A 820 -45.65 -6.83 7.04
C THR A 820 -46.18 -5.44 7.41
N GLU A 821 -47.21 -5.35 8.25
CA GLU A 821 -47.70 -4.05 8.75
C GLU A 821 -46.69 -3.40 9.71
N LEU A 822 -46.41 -2.12 9.51
CA LEU A 822 -45.53 -1.33 10.36
C LEU A 822 -46.24 -0.90 11.66
N GLU A 823 -45.52 -0.91 12.79
CA GLU A 823 -46.01 -0.30 14.03
C GLU A 823 -46.03 1.24 13.94
N TYR A 824 -47.00 1.88 14.60
CA TYR A 824 -47.05 3.34 14.66
C TYR A 824 -45.94 3.90 15.57
N GLY A 825 -45.05 4.70 15.00
CA GLY A 825 -43.88 5.28 15.64
C GLY A 825 -42.88 5.80 14.61
N ASP A 826 -41.64 5.99 15.03
CA ASP A 826 -40.54 6.31 14.13
C ASP A 826 -40.11 5.07 13.35
N ILE A 827 -40.36 5.05 12.04
CA ILE A 827 -39.99 3.97 11.14
C ILE A 827 -38.51 4.09 10.81
N THR A 828 -37.72 3.14 11.28
CA THR A 828 -36.30 3.02 10.92
C THR A 828 -36.13 2.41 9.53
N ARG A 829 -34.94 2.55 8.97
CA ARG A 829 -34.57 1.89 7.71
C ARG A 829 -34.70 0.36 7.81
N GLN A 830 -34.34 -0.24 8.95
CA GLN A 830 -34.56 -1.67 9.24
C GLN A 830 -36.05 -2.03 9.23
N ALA A 831 -36.90 -1.28 9.95
CA ALA A 831 -38.33 -1.57 10.01
C ALA A 831 -38.99 -1.50 8.62
N LEU A 832 -38.57 -0.55 7.78
CA LEU A 832 -39.00 -0.46 6.38
C LEU A 832 -38.59 -1.69 5.56
N ILE A 833 -37.37 -2.21 5.73
CA ILE A 833 -36.92 -3.43 5.05
C ILE A 833 -37.71 -4.66 5.52
N ASP A 834 -37.86 -4.85 6.83
CA ASP A 834 -38.58 -5.98 7.43
C ASP A 834 -40.08 -5.99 7.07
N SER A 835 -40.59 -4.86 6.57
CA SER A 835 -41.95 -4.73 6.04
C SER A 835 -42.12 -5.15 4.58
N LEU A 836 -41.05 -5.27 3.80
CA LEU A 836 -41.10 -5.51 2.35
C LEU A 836 -40.65 -6.94 1.96
N PRO A 837 -41.19 -7.50 0.86
CA PRO A 837 -40.66 -8.70 0.21
C PRO A 837 -39.16 -8.58 -0.13
N THR A 838 -38.31 -9.29 0.60
CA THR A 838 -36.85 -9.23 0.45
C THR A 838 -36.38 -9.77 -0.89
N THR A 839 -35.44 -9.08 -1.56
CA THR A 839 -34.88 -9.42 -2.88
C THR A 839 -35.87 -9.44 -4.05
N ALA A 840 -37.09 -8.93 -3.85
CA ALA A 840 -38.06 -8.76 -4.93
C ALA A 840 -37.76 -7.50 -5.75
N ARG A 841 -38.09 -7.54 -7.04
CA ARG A 841 -38.02 -6.39 -7.97
C ARG A 841 -39.41 -5.85 -8.23
N LEU A 842 -39.55 -4.54 -8.46
CA LEU A 842 -40.81 -3.94 -8.87
C LEU A 842 -40.97 -4.04 -10.39
N VAL A 843 -42.07 -4.65 -10.87
CA VAL A 843 -42.28 -4.93 -12.31
C VAL A 843 -43.71 -4.62 -12.77
N LEU A 844 -43.82 -4.12 -14.00
CA LEU A 844 -45.07 -4.06 -14.76
C LEU A 844 -45.24 -5.36 -15.55
N VAL A 845 -46.39 -6.00 -15.43
CA VAL A 845 -46.70 -7.25 -16.14
C VAL A 845 -48.04 -7.20 -16.88
N SER A 846 -48.12 -7.94 -17.99
CA SER A 846 -49.39 -8.26 -18.65
C SER A 846 -49.78 -9.71 -18.39
N THR A 847 -51.05 -9.95 -18.10
CA THR A 847 -51.64 -11.24 -17.70
C THR A 847 -53.10 -11.32 -18.14
N THR A 848 -53.71 -12.51 -18.19
CA THR A 848 -55.17 -12.63 -18.46
C THR A 848 -56.00 -12.20 -17.23
N ALA A 849 -57.25 -11.83 -17.46
CA ALA A 849 -58.17 -11.44 -16.39
C ALA A 849 -58.43 -12.59 -15.38
N GLU A 850 -58.48 -13.84 -15.82
CA GLU A 850 -58.66 -15.00 -14.92
C GLU A 850 -57.44 -15.23 -14.02
N ALA A 851 -56.23 -15.03 -14.56
CA ALA A 851 -54.99 -15.15 -13.79
C ALA A 851 -54.86 -14.00 -12.77
N ALA A 852 -55.19 -12.77 -13.17
CA ALA A 852 -55.28 -11.64 -12.24
C ALA A 852 -56.32 -11.91 -11.12
N GLN A 853 -57.52 -12.39 -11.46
CA GLN A 853 -58.54 -12.77 -10.47
C GLN A 853 -58.06 -13.88 -9.54
N ALA A 854 -57.27 -14.86 -10.03
CA ALA A 854 -56.73 -15.93 -9.19
C ALA A 854 -55.70 -15.42 -8.16
N LEU A 855 -54.83 -14.48 -8.54
CA LEU A 855 -53.92 -13.79 -7.61
C LEU A 855 -54.70 -13.02 -6.54
N ILE A 856 -55.75 -12.31 -6.96
CA ILE A 856 -56.63 -11.51 -6.11
C ILE A 856 -57.43 -12.37 -5.12
N ASP A 857 -57.99 -13.48 -5.58
CA ASP A 857 -58.79 -14.42 -4.76
C ASP A 857 -57.90 -15.27 -3.83
N GLY A 858 -56.60 -15.34 -4.08
CA GLY A 858 -55.62 -15.97 -3.20
C GLY A 858 -55.51 -15.30 -1.82
N GLY A 859 -55.95 -14.05 -1.69
CA GLY A 859 -56.03 -13.33 -0.41
C GLY A 859 -54.68 -12.94 0.22
N THR A 860 -53.58 -13.12 -0.52
CA THR A 860 -52.20 -12.76 -0.13
C THR A 860 -51.77 -11.39 -0.63
N VAL A 861 -52.61 -10.71 -1.42
CA VAL A 861 -52.37 -9.39 -1.99
C VAL A 861 -53.42 -8.38 -1.53
N THR A 862 -52.99 -7.14 -1.40
CA THR A 862 -53.83 -5.98 -1.06
C THR A 862 -53.92 -5.04 -2.27
N ARG A 863 -55.05 -4.34 -2.39
CA ARG A 863 -55.48 -3.64 -3.63
C ARG A 863 -55.42 -2.14 -3.45
N THR A 864 -55.32 -1.38 -4.53
CA THR A 864 -55.45 0.07 -4.49
C THR A 864 -56.90 0.48 -4.18
N TYR A 865 -57.11 1.11 -3.01
CA TYR A 865 -58.41 1.60 -2.54
C TYR A 865 -58.62 3.12 -2.79
N GLN A 866 -57.84 3.71 -3.70
CA GLN A 866 -57.69 5.16 -3.81
C GLN A 866 -58.99 5.92 -4.22
N ALA A 867 -59.95 5.22 -4.85
CA ALA A 867 -61.19 5.83 -5.36
C ALA A 867 -62.50 5.10 -4.98
N SER A 868 -62.47 3.89 -4.42
CA SER A 868 -63.69 3.12 -4.11
C SER A 868 -63.50 2.09 -3.00
N LEU A 869 -64.60 1.79 -2.29
CA LEU A 869 -64.71 0.65 -1.36
C LEU A 869 -65.06 -0.67 -2.07
N THR A 870 -65.25 -0.65 -3.41
CA THR A 870 -65.39 -1.85 -4.24
C THR A 870 -64.00 -2.36 -4.65
N GLY A 871 -63.75 -3.66 -4.48
CA GLY A 871 -62.50 -4.25 -4.97
C GLY A 871 -62.40 -4.23 -6.49
N TYR A 872 -61.18 -4.19 -7.01
CA TYR A 872 -60.88 -4.34 -8.44
C TYR A 872 -61.42 -5.68 -9.00
N GLU A 873 -62.12 -5.62 -10.12
CA GLU A 873 -62.65 -6.76 -10.88
C GLU A 873 -62.05 -6.69 -12.30
N PRO A 874 -61.04 -7.50 -12.66
CA PRO A 874 -60.38 -7.44 -13.96
C PRO A 874 -61.31 -7.91 -15.10
N GLU A 875 -61.46 -7.08 -16.14
CA GLU A 875 -62.19 -7.40 -17.38
C GLU A 875 -61.27 -7.26 -18.61
N GLY A 876 -61.43 -8.15 -19.60
CA GLY A 876 -60.69 -8.11 -20.88
C GLY A 876 -59.93 -9.40 -21.20
N GLU A 877 -59.30 -9.45 -22.39
CA GLU A 877 -58.43 -10.59 -22.77
C GLU A 877 -57.06 -10.54 -22.07
N ASN A 878 -56.52 -9.32 -21.88
CA ASN A 878 -55.31 -9.06 -21.09
C ASN A 878 -55.55 -7.83 -20.20
N VAL A 879 -54.94 -7.82 -19.01
CA VAL A 879 -54.90 -6.70 -18.07
C VAL A 879 -53.44 -6.38 -17.69
N LEU A 880 -53.19 -5.17 -17.18
CA LEU A 880 -51.88 -4.76 -16.66
C LEU A 880 -51.91 -4.72 -15.13
N LEU A 881 -50.90 -5.33 -14.50
CA LEU A 881 -50.65 -5.25 -13.07
C LEU A 881 -49.23 -4.72 -12.83
N VAL A 882 -49.06 -3.93 -11.79
CA VAL A 882 -47.73 -3.56 -11.26
C VAL A 882 -47.60 -4.03 -9.83
N GLY A 883 -46.48 -4.67 -9.51
CA GLY A 883 -46.23 -5.26 -8.20
C GLY A 883 -44.86 -5.94 -8.13
N ASP A 884 -44.57 -6.53 -6.98
CA ASP A 884 -43.27 -7.15 -6.74
C ASP A 884 -43.17 -8.57 -7.35
N THR A 885 -41.96 -8.97 -7.76
CA THR A 885 -41.73 -10.28 -8.38
C THR A 885 -42.09 -11.45 -7.47
N GLN A 886 -41.97 -11.34 -6.15
CA GLN A 886 -42.29 -12.42 -5.21
C GLN A 886 -43.81 -12.67 -5.16
N THR A 887 -44.61 -11.61 -5.05
CA THR A 887 -46.07 -11.63 -5.17
C THR A 887 -46.50 -12.22 -6.51
N LEU A 888 -45.89 -11.78 -7.61
CA LEU A 888 -46.29 -12.19 -8.96
C LEU A 888 -45.92 -13.65 -9.29
N THR A 889 -45.02 -14.31 -8.53
CA THR A 889 -44.81 -15.76 -8.66
C THR A 889 -46.09 -16.59 -8.46
N ALA A 890 -47.07 -16.09 -7.69
CA ALA A 890 -48.33 -16.78 -7.44
C ALA A 890 -49.23 -16.90 -8.68
N LEU A 891 -48.97 -16.13 -9.75
CA LEU A 891 -49.58 -16.32 -11.07
C LEU A 891 -49.07 -17.60 -11.77
N GLY A 892 -47.86 -18.06 -11.44
CA GLY A 892 -47.17 -19.17 -12.09
C GLY A 892 -46.34 -18.75 -13.32
N GLU A 893 -45.17 -19.37 -13.47
CA GLU A 893 -44.25 -19.12 -14.58
C GLU A 893 -44.93 -19.35 -15.95
N GLY A 894 -44.88 -18.32 -16.81
CA GLY A 894 -45.46 -18.34 -18.15
C GLY A 894 -46.94 -17.91 -18.25
N ASN A 895 -47.62 -17.60 -17.13
CA ASN A 895 -48.98 -17.03 -17.15
C ASN A 895 -49.00 -15.50 -17.23
N TYR A 896 -47.85 -14.84 -17.09
CA TYR A 896 -47.68 -13.40 -17.27
C TYR A 896 -46.41 -13.08 -18.07
N THR A 897 -46.34 -11.86 -18.62
CA THR A 897 -45.17 -11.32 -19.34
C THR A 897 -44.73 -10.03 -18.67
N ILE A 898 -43.45 -9.91 -18.30
CA ILE A 898 -42.88 -8.64 -17.81
C ILE A 898 -42.75 -7.67 -19.00
N LEU A 899 -43.29 -6.45 -18.83
CA LEU A 899 -43.23 -5.37 -19.82
C LEU A 899 -42.23 -4.28 -19.42
N ARG A 900 -42.07 -4.04 -18.12
CA ARG A 900 -41.12 -3.09 -17.54
C ARG A 900 -40.61 -3.62 -16.21
N ASP A 901 -39.35 -3.39 -15.94
CA ASP A 901 -38.70 -3.60 -14.65
C ASP A 901 -38.21 -2.24 -14.17
N TYR A 902 -38.55 -1.88 -12.93
CA TYR A 902 -38.28 -0.55 -12.36
C TYR A 902 -37.03 -0.56 -11.46
N GLY A 903 -36.82 -1.64 -10.70
CA GLY A 903 -35.68 -1.73 -9.79
C GLY A 903 -35.87 -2.73 -8.65
N ASP A 904 -35.04 -2.55 -7.62
CA ASP A 904 -35.20 -3.21 -6.32
C ASP A 904 -36.36 -2.56 -5.55
N LEU A 905 -37.27 -3.40 -5.04
CA LEU A 905 -38.52 -2.95 -4.43
C LEU A 905 -38.32 -1.98 -3.25
N PHE A 906 -37.26 -2.20 -2.46
CA PHE A 906 -36.97 -1.33 -1.32
C PHE A 906 -36.41 0.02 -1.78
N TRP A 907 -35.57 0.06 -2.82
CA TRP A 907 -35.06 1.31 -3.36
C TRP A 907 -36.17 2.18 -3.97
N ASP A 908 -37.10 1.61 -4.73
CA ASP A 908 -38.22 2.34 -5.32
C ASP A 908 -39.11 2.98 -4.24
N VAL A 909 -39.44 2.22 -3.20
CA VAL A 909 -40.19 2.69 -2.02
C VAL A 909 -39.41 3.76 -1.25
N ARG A 910 -38.11 3.54 -1.01
CA ARG A 910 -37.22 4.47 -0.30
C ARG A 910 -37.10 5.80 -1.02
N MET A 911 -36.94 5.83 -2.35
CA MET A 911 -36.77 7.07 -3.10
C MET A 911 -38.04 7.91 -3.09
N ASN A 912 -39.21 7.31 -3.34
CA ASN A 912 -40.48 8.03 -3.25
C ASN A 912 -40.72 8.63 -1.84
N ILE A 913 -40.36 7.91 -0.77
CA ILE A 913 -40.44 8.43 0.60
C ILE A 913 -39.47 9.61 0.81
N ASN A 914 -38.24 9.56 0.28
CA ASN A 914 -37.29 10.66 0.37
C ASN A 914 -37.78 11.90 -0.41
N ASP A 915 -38.25 11.74 -1.64
CA ASP A 915 -38.68 12.86 -2.48
C ASP A 915 -39.94 13.54 -1.93
N ASN A 916 -40.87 12.77 -1.36
CA ASN A 916 -42.01 13.31 -0.63
C ASN A 916 -41.64 14.00 0.70
N THR A 917 -40.45 13.75 1.28
CA THR A 917 -40.03 14.32 2.57
C THR A 917 -38.97 15.43 2.47
N ASN A 918 -38.27 15.55 1.34
CA ASN A 918 -37.17 16.48 1.06
C ASN A 918 -37.47 18.00 1.14
N ASN A 919 -38.62 18.41 1.70
CA ASN A 919 -39.04 19.82 1.85
C ASN A 919 -39.52 20.22 3.27
N PHE A 920 -39.44 19.34 4.28
CA PHE A 920 -39.98 19.62 5.62
C PHE A 920 -38.92 20.00 6.67
N THR A 921 -39.17 21.11 7.39
CA THR A 921 -38.38 21.56 8.55
C THR A 921 -39.03 21.27 9.91
N GLU A 922 -40.17 20.57 9.94
CA GLU A 922 -40.83 20.03 11.14
C GLU A 922 -41.34 18.61 10.86
N ASN A 923 -41.37 17.75 11.88
CA ASN A 923 -41.70 16.32 11.74
C ASN A 923 -43.11 16.11 11.16
N PHE A 924 -43.20 15.34 10.07
CA PHE A 924 -44.46 15.01 9.41
C PHE A 924 -45.10 13.73 9.98
N VAL A 925 -46.42 13.64 9.84
CA VAL A 925 -47.26 12.48 10.17
C VAL A 925 -48.06 12.12 8.91
N LEU A 926 -48.21 10.83 8.61
CA LEU A 926 -49.00 10.32 7.48
C LEU A 926 -50.46 9.99 7.86
N PRO A 927 -51.45 10.76 7.36
CA PRO A 927 -52.85 10.31 7.34
C PRO A 927 -53.52 10.39 5.95
N GLU A 928 -54.40 9.41 5.69
CA GLU A 928 -55.59 9.51 4.80
C GLU A 928 -55.38 10.05 3.37
N ALA A 929 -55.22 9.12 2.40
CA ALA A 929 -55.03 9.45 0.97
C ALA A 929 -56.22 10.23 0.35
N PRO A 930 -56.02 11.42 -0.25
CA PRO A 930 -57.11 12.25 -0.77
C PRO A 930 -57.04 12.49 -2.31
N SER A 931 -57.87 11.73 -3.04
CA SER A 931 -58.51 12.08 -4.33
C SER A 931 -58.05 13.35 -5.11
N TYR A 932 -57.23 13.15 -6.14
CA TYR A 932 -57.05 13.98 -7.35
C TYR A 932 -56.84 15.52 -7.21
N GLY A 933 -55.56 15.90 -7.08
CA GLY A 933 -54.84 16.79 -8.03
C GLY A 933 -55.43 18.15 -8.49
N VAL A 934 -54.79 19.25 -8.06
CA VAL A 934 -54.67 20.51 -8.83
C VAL A 934 -53.28 21.09 -8.62
N GLY A 935 -52.52 21.33 -9.70
CA GLY A 935 -51.17 21.94 -9.60
C GLY A 935 -51.16 23.47 -9.54
N ARG A 936 -49.97 24.05 -9.25
CA ARG A 936 -49.45 25.38 -9.67
C ARG A 936 -50.48 26.53 -9.78
N ASN A 937 -50.43 27.60 -8.98
CA ASN A 937 -49.35 28.60 -8.83
C ASN A 937 -49.71 29.56 -7.63
N PRO A 938 -48.90 30.57 -7.20
CA PRO A 938 -48.21 31.59 -8.01
C PRO A 938 -47.00 31.16 -8.83
#